data_AF-A0A484HEB5-F1
#
_entry.id   AF-A0A484HEB5-F1
#
_cell.length_a   1.000
_cell.length_b   1.000
_cell.length_c   1.000
_cell.angle_alpha   90.00
_cell.angle_beta   90.00
_cell.angle_gamma   90.00
#
_symmetry.space_group_name_H-M   'P 1'
#
loop_
_entity.id
_entity.type
_entity.pdbx_description
1 polymer ?
#
loop_
_entity_poly.entity_id
_entity_poly.type
_entity_poly.pdbx_seq_one_letter_code
_entity_poly.pdbx_strand_id
1 'polypeptide(L)'
;MRLCGKYFTQSAIEKIRSELLENPGVSRRELSLKVCRWLSWTSPNGKPKEVSCRKALSALDKKGLIRLPDSGRTYNFQKRAGWMALPVFESLRCDLSELGKITLEPVSGDYRGKKKSREWNSMMDRFHYLGSGPLCGAQIRYLVSSETHGRLGALSHSAGTLRLKDRDEWIGWSPRAHWANIDRVVCNSRFLILPSVNVKNLASRVLSLSLKRLPRDWEERYGYRPALLETFVDPQRFSGVCYRAANWTLIGKTAGRRGRYANGKKCGSPKDIYVYPLQKNFRRVLTRETERPLFAEEREEFYEKWHEEEFGAAEFYDPRLQKRLETLASDMGRRPGRPVSEACGGDMSKIKAAQRFFSHKEVEMRRVLRAHAEASAARIQKRPMALAVRNEREIQIPPGPARLSTLMAIGPDGAPLGLLDGWLDGRPETSPPQKLSGKSREKSEKKSLKNKKGKKDGGWIRTYRAASEIQSHCPDSEITLTGDIRGGIRALFREARKHPRGPKILVRSLQNDGPDRDERKIRRKTAAAPVAGHFEVEVPPGEHGARPRRARLAASRAKILLGGPGGRPMTLWAVWARETAPLPSPFRRVEWLLVSSAPVRSFEDARALLKQRVLSLQNRGWGRTLEKICPSDDPVIQDGDALKNCLAVCMVIAWRICHLKALGKKTPHIPSGLSFPKTRWRAVQARAVRVFGDFFQTCFFRTWKGRAPAAVMAARGPGEAFDFRPCPRLCRGRGRFQ
;
A
#
# COMPACT_ATOMS: atom_id res chain seq x y z
N MET A 1 -13.91 -6.51 2.80
CA MET A 1 -14.34 -5.07 2.71
C MET A 1 -13.91 -4.22 3.92
N ARG A 2 -13.45 -2.97 3.76
CA ARG A 2 -13.05 -2.10 4.90
C ARG A 2 -14.16 -1.14 5.38
N LEU A 3 -14.50 -1.19 6.68
CA LEU A 3 -15.50 -0.32 7.33
C LEU A 3 -14.98 0.16 8.69
N CYS A 4 -15.09 1.47 8.95
CA CYS A 4 -14.62 2.11 10.19
C CYS A 4 -13.17 1.73 10.59
N GLY A 5 -12.29 1.51 9.62
CA GLY A 5 -10.89 1.15 9.83
C GLY A 5 -10.63 -0.33 10.13
N LYS A 6 -11.64 -1.21 10.01
CA LYS A 6 -11.50 -2.67 10.12
C LYS A 6 -11.89 -3.35 8.82
N TYR A 7 -11.13 -4.37 8.43
CA TYR A 7 -11.46 -5.23 7.30
C TYR A 7 -12.41 -6.34 7.76
N PHE A 8 -13.50 -6.54 7.03
CA PHE A 8 -14.48 -7.60 7.19
C PHE A 8 -14.33 -8.55 6.00
N THR A 9 -13.81 -9.74 6.25
CA THR A 9 -13.74 -10.82 5.27
C THR A 9 -15.12 -11.42 5.01
N GLN A 10 -15.26 -12.18 3.92
CA GLN A 10 -16.47 -12.91 3.60
C GLN A 10 -16.82 -13.92 4.71
N SER A 11 -15.82 -14.67 5.19
CA SER A 11 -15.95 -15.57 6.36
C SER A 11 -16.43 -14.82 7.61
N ALA A 12 -15.90 -13.63 7.88
CA ALA A 12 -16.39 -12.82 8.99
C ALA A 12 -17.84 -12.36 8.81
N ILE A 13 -18.26 -12.02 7.58
CA ILE A 13 -19.65 -11.65 7.28
C ILE A 13 -20.58 -12.86 7.43
N GLU A 14 -20.17 -14.03 6.97
CA GLU A 14 -20.92 -15.28 7.11
C GLU A 14 -21.09 -15.66 8.57
N LYS A 15 -20.03 -15.54 9.38
CA LYS A 15 -20.11 -15.73 10.83
C LYS A 15 -21.11 -14.78 11.50
N ILE A 16 -21.17 -13.52 11.05
CA ILE A 16 -22.17 -12.55 11.52
C ILE A 16 -23.58 -12.97 11.11
N ARG A 17 -23.76 -13.49 9.89
CA ARG A 17 -25.06 -14.00 9.41
C ARG A 17 -25.53 -15.21 10.22
N SER A 18 -24.65 -16.19 10.45
CA SER A 18 -24.98 -17.37 11.25
C SER A 18 -25.42 -16.98 12.66
N GLU A 19 -24.70 -16.06 13.30
CA GLU A 19 -25.09 -15.56 14.63
C GLU A 19 -26.45 -14.86 14.64
N LEU A 20 -26.78 -14.09 13.59
CA LEU A 20 -28.08 -13.44 13.46
C LEU A 20 -29.22 -14.44 13.21
N LEU A 21 -28.93 -15.58 12.57
CA LEU A 21 -29.88 -16.67 12.33
C LEU A 21 -30.10 -17.51 13.59
N GLU A 22 -29.01 -17.86 14.29
CA GLU A 22 -29.04 -18.66 15.53
C GLU A 22 -29.63 -17.87 16.70
N ASN A 23 -29.40 -16.55 16.77
CA ASN A 23 -29.88 -15.68 17.84
C ASN A 23 -30.67 -14.46 17.30
N PRO A 24 -31.91 -14.63 16.80
CA PRO A 24 -32.69 -13.53 16.21
C PRO A 24 -32.96 -12.36 17.17
N GLY A 25 -32.99 -12.62 18.48
CA GLY A 25 -33.19 -11.62 19.54
C GLY A 25 -31.93 -10.85 19.96
N VAL A 26 -30.76 -11.13 19.36
CA VAL A 26 -29.50 -10.51 19.77
C VAL A 26 -29.55 -8.99 19.63
N SER A 27 -29.25 -8.27 20.70
CA SER A 27 -29.22 -6.80 20.60
C SER A 27 -28.06 -6.35 19.70
N ARG A 28 -28.23 -5.24 18.96
CA ARG A 28 -27.15 -4.67 18.14
C ARG A 28 -25.87 -4.37 18.96
N ARG A 29 -26.01 -4.08 20.26
CA ARG A 29 -24.89 -3.89 21.18
C ARG A 29 -24.18 -5.21 21.46
N GLU A 30 -24.92 -6.25 21.82
CA GLU A 30 -24.35 -7.56 22.10
C GLU A 30 -23.65 -8.16 20.87
N LEU A 31 -24.29 -8.09 19.70
CA LEU A 31 -23.69 -8.51 18.43
C LEU A 31 -22.37 -7.77 18.18
N SER A 32 -22.32 -6.45 18.41
CA SER A 32 -21.08 -5.69 18.21
C SER A 32 -19.95 -6.10 19.17
N LEU A 33 -20.26 -6.54 20.39
CA LEU A 33 -19.27 -7.08 21.32
C LEU A 33 -18.78 -8.47 20.89
N LYS A 34 -19.68 -9.33 20.39
CA LYS A 34 -19.30 -10.64 19.79
C LYS A 34 -18.37 -10.43 18.59
N VAL A 35 -18.74 -9.56 17.65
CA VAL A 35 -17.92 -9.23 16.48
C VAL A 35 -16.59 -8.61 16.86
N CYS A 36 -16.56 -7.69 17.83
CA CYS A 36 -15.30 -7.16 18.35
C CYS A 36 -14.39 -8.25 18.92
N ARG A 37 -14.94 -9.29 19.57
CA ARG A 37 -14.16 -10.43 20.06
C ARG A 37 -13.63 -11.29 18.92
N TRP A 38 -14.49 -11.71 17.98
CA TRP A 38 -14.08 -12.53 16.85
C TRP A 38 -12.97 -11.90 16.01
N LEU A 39 -13.07 -10.60 15.79
CA LEU A 39 -12.12 -9.86 14.97
C LEU A 39 -10.96 -9.26 15.78
N SER A 40 -10.85 -9.55 17.09
CA SER A 40 -9.88 -8.92 18.00
C SER A 40 -9.85 -7.39 17.85
N TRP A 41 -11.02 -6.76 17.76
CA TRP A 41 -11.17 -5.34 17.46
C TRP A 41 -11.29 -4.49 18.73
N THR A 42 -10.14 -4.19 19.31
CA THR A 42 -9.98 -3.45 20.57
C THR A 42 -9.31 -2.08 20.37
N SER A 43 -9.47 -1.19 21.34
CA SER A 43 -8.68 0.04 21.49
C SER A 43 -7.39 -0.22 22.27
N PRO A 44 -6.42 0.71 22.28
CA PRO A 44 -5.16 0.54 23.00
C PRO A 44 -5.32 0.21 24.50
N ASN A 45 -6.40 0.67 25.13
CA ASN A 45 -6.78 0.32 26.51
C ASN A 45 -7.45 -1.07 26.66
N GLY A 46 -7.37 -1.94 25.65
CA GLY A 46 -7.96 -3.29 25.65
C GLY A 46 -9.49 -3.35 25.48
N LYS A 47 -10.20 -2.22 25.54
CA LYS A 47 -11.67 -2.21 25.45
C LYS A 47 -12.14 -2.50 24.01
N PRO A 48 -13.27 -3.22 23.82
CA PRO A 48 -13.86 -3.42 22.50
C PRO A 48 -14.23 -2.09 21.81
N LYS A 49 -13.97 -1.98 20.50
CA LYS A 49 -14.41 -0.82 19.69
C LYS A 49 -15.89 -0.90 19.30
N GLU A 50 -16.75 -1.10 20.30
CA GLU A 50 -18.19 -1.39 20.17
C GLU A 50 -18.93 -0.37 19.28
N VAL A 51 -18.74 0.93 19.50
CA VAL A 51 -19.43 1.99 18.73
C VAL A 51 -19.01 1.99 17.26
N SER A 52 -17.71 1.80 16.98
CA SER A 52 -17.21 1.69 15.61
C SER A 52 -17.73 0.43 14.94
N CYS A 53 -17.83 -0.68 15.69
CA CYS A 53 -18.39 -1.92 15.21
C CYS A 53 -19.88 -1.77 14.87
N ARG A 54 -20.71 -1.17 15.73
CA ARG A 54 -22.13 -0.90 15.42
C ARG A 54 -22.32 -0.06 14.16
N LYS A 55 -21.46 0.95 13.94
CA LYS A 55 -21.46 1.73 12.69
C LYS A 55 -21.10 0.87 11.47
N ALA A 56 -20.10 -0.01 11.61
CA ALA A 56 -19.73 -0.95 10.56
C ALA A 56 -20.87 -1.94 10.25
N LEU A 57 -21.50 -2.53 11.28
CA LEU A 57 -22.66 -3.43 11.12
C LEU A 57 -23.82 -2.71 10.41
N SER A 58 -24.15 -1.49 10.81
CA SER A 58 -25.17 -0.70 10.11
C SER A 58 -24.81 -0.40 8.65
N ALA A 59 -23.52 -0.25 8.34
CA ALA A 59 -23.08 -0.09 6.95
C ALA A 59 -23.13 -1.40 6.15
N LEU A 60 -22.93 -2.57 6.79
CA LEU A 60 -23.12 -3.88 6.16
C LEU A 60 -24.61 -4.15 5.86
N ASP A 61 -25.47 -3.83 6.81
CA ASP A 61 -26.94 -3.92 6.70
C ASP A 61 -27.48 -3.07 5.56
N LYS A 62 -27.07 -1.79 5.49
CA LYS A 62 -27.41 -0.89 4.37
C LYS A 62 -26.93 -1.38 3.00
N LYS A 63 -25.93 -2.25 2.97
CA LYS A 63 -25.42 -2.86 1.73
C LYS A 63 -26.10 -4.19 1.42
N GLY A 64 -27.08 -4.62 2.23
CA GLY A 64 -27.75 -5.91 2.09
C GLY A 64 -26.85 -7.12 2.39
N LEU A 65 -25.70 -6.90 3.03
CA LEU A 65 -24.75 -7.98 3.33
C LEU A 65 -25.13 -8.74 4.58
N ILE A 66 -25.85 -8.12 5.51
CA ILE A 66 -26.47 -8.74 6.68
C ILE A 66 -27.86 -8.13 6.84
N ARG A 67 -28.70 -8.72 7.71
CA ARG A 67 -29.96 -8.13 8.12
C ARG A 67 -29.95 -7.94 9.63
N LEU A 68 -29.79 -6.71 10.08
CA LEU A 68 -29.79 -6.42 11.51
C LEU A 68 -31.22 -6.47 12.07
N PRO A 69 -31.38 -6.89 13.34
CA PRO A 69 -32.67 -6.82 14.02
C PRO A 69 -33.13 -5.36 14.08
N ASP A 70 -34.44 -5.16 14.03
CA ASP A 70 -35.04 -3.84 14.14
C ASP A 70 -34.55 -3.14 15.39
N SER A 71 -34.18 -1.86 15.25
CA SER A 71 -33.81 -1.08 16.43
C SER A 71 -35.06 -0.82 17.23
N GLY A 72 -35.37 -1.69 18.20
CA GLY A 72 -36.43 -1.48 19.17
C GLY A 72 -36.27 -0.10 19.81
N ARG A 73 -37.30 0.75 19.63
CA ARG A 73 -37.33 2.18 19.93
C ARG A 73 -36.15 2.95 19.33
N THR A 74 -36.44 3.80 18.35
CA THR A 74 -35.68 5.04 18.18
C THR A 74 -35.67 5.72 19.54
N TYR A 75 -34.56 5.63 20.27
CA TYR A 75 -34.11 6.75 21.06
C TYR A 75 -33.86 7.87 20.04
N ASN A 76 -34.95 8.47 19.53
CA ASN A 76 -34.99 9.90 19.36
C ASN A 76 -34.30 10.41 20.60
N PHE A 77 -33.25 11.22 20.43
CA PHE A 77 -32.73 12.01 21.53
C PHE A 77 -33.97 12.71 22.09
N GLN A 78 -34.59 12.12 23.11
CA GLN A 78 -35.79 12.66 23.73
C GLN A 78 -35.41 14.10 24.01
N LYS A 79 -36.26 15.05 23.60
CA LYS A 79 -36.11 16.46 23.94
C LYS A 79 -35.54 16.49 25.35
N ARG A 80 -34.29 17.00 25.46
CA ARG A 80 -33.46 16.85 26.66
C ARG A 80 -34.35 17.10 27.88
N ALA A 81 -34.32 16.18 28.84
CA ALA A 81 -34.94 16.38 30.15
C ALA A 81 -34.67 17.83 30.59
N GLY A 82 -35.72 18.49 31.07
CA GLY A 82 -35.77 19.92 31.36
C GLY A 82 -34.48 20.44 31.99
N TRP A 83 -34.15 21.69 31.65
CA TRP A 83 -32.92 22.34 32.10
C TRP A 83 -32.75 22.11 33.60
N MET A 84 -31.60 21.58 34.02
CA MET A 84 -31.29 21.62 35.45
C MET A 84 -31.27 23.09 35.84
N ALA A 85 -32.02 23.46 36.89
CA ALA A 85 -31.87 24.77 37.52
C ALA A 85 -30.40 24.89 37.90
N LEU A 86 -29.67 25.71 37.17
CA LEU A 86 -28.30 26.04 37.54
C LEU A 86 -28.40 26.89 38.81
N PRO A 87 -27.52 26.68 39.80
CA PRO A 87 -27.45 27.57 40.95
C PRO A 87 -27.29 29.01 40.47
N VAL A 88 -27.86 29.96 41.21
CA VAL A 88 -27.58 31.38 40.98
C VAL A 88 -26.07 31.56 41.18
N PHE A 89 -25.40 32.03 40.13
CA PHE A 89 -23.98 32.32 40.24
C PHE A 89 -23.86 33.77 40.68
N GLU A 90 -23.46 33.97 41.93
CA GLU A 90 -23.15 35.31 42.44
C GLU A 90 -22.06 35.96 41.59
N SER A 91 -22.14 37.29 41.47
CA SER A 91 -21.12 38.08 40.80
C SER A 91 -19.83 38.00 41.62
N LEU A 92 -18.84 37.28 41.11
CA LEU A 92 -17.57 37.04 41.78
C LEU A 92 -16.50 37.95 41.19
N ARG A 93 -16.01 38.89 42.01
CA ARG A 93 -14.89 39.77 41.68
C ARG A 93 -13.93 39.81 42.85
N CYS A 94 -12.80 39.11 42.70
CA CYS A 94 -11.76 39.00 43.72
C CYS A 94 -10.40 38.80 43.04
N ASP A 95 -9.31 38.81 43.82
CA ASP A 95 -8.01 38.39 43.32
C ASP A 95 -7.90 36.87 43.17
N LEU A 96 -7.00 36.42 42.29
CA LEU A 96 -6.80 35.00 42.01
C LEU A 96 -6.40 34.19 43.26
N SER A 97 -5.70 34.83 44.21
CA SER A 97 -5.30 34.24 45.50
C SER A 97 -6.47 33.92 46.41
N GLU A 98 -7.57 34.68 46.32
CA GLU A 98 -8.77 34.52 47.17
C GLU A 98 -9.67 33.35 46.73
N LEU A 99 -9.49 32.85 45.51
CA LEU A 99 -10.22 31.67 45.00
C LEU A 99 -9.80 30.35 45.65
N GLY A 100 -8.77 30.36 46.50
CA GLY A 100 -8.21 29.15 47.09
C GLY A 100 -7.75 28.15 46.03
N LYS A 101 -7.85 26.85 46.33
CA LYS A 101 -7.44 25.81 45.39
C LYS A 101 -8.44 25.65 44.24
N ILE A 102 -8.02 26.03 43.03
CA ILE A 102 -8.79 25.75 41.81
C ILE A 102 -8.59 24.29 41.40
N THR A 103 -9.69 23.55 41.23
CA THR A 103 -9.68 22.15 40.84
C THR A 103 -10.40 21.91 39.52
N LEU A 104 -9.90 20.91 38.77
CA LEU A 104 -10.54 20.41 37.56
C LEU A 104 -11.17 19.06 37.86
N GLU A 105 -12.49 19.00 37.91
CA GLU A 105 -13.22 17.78 38.20
C GLU A 105 -13.62 17.06 36.90
N PRO A 106 -13.09 15.85 36.61
CA PRO A 106 -13.46 15.12 35.41
C PRO A 106 -14.92 14.69 35.48
N VAL A 107 -15.63 14.85 34.37
CA VAL A 107 -17.01 14.40 34.21
C VAL A 107 -16.99 12.96 33.67
N SER A 108 -17.15 12.00 34.59
CA SER A 108 -17.25 10.56 34.33
C SER A 108 -18.65 10.14 33.87
N GLY A 109 -18.80 8.87 33.45
CA GLY A 109 -20.07 8.28 33.02
C GLY A 109 -20.80 7.46 34.08
N ASP A 110 -20.30 7.45 35.32
CA ASP A 110 -20.89 6.80 36.49
C ASP A 110 -22.09 7.60 37.04
N TYR A 111 -22.76 7.09 38.08
CA TYR A 111 -23.95 7.72 38.67
C TYR A 111 -23.70 9.18 39.09
N ARG A 112 -22.58 9.45 39.79
CA ARG A 112 -22.14 10.81 40.14
C ARG A 112 -21.81 11.64 38.89
N GLY A 113 -21.28 11.00 37.86
CA GLY A 113 -21.04 11.57 36.53
C GLY A 113 -22.29 12.01 35.77
N LYS A 114 -23.46 11.40 35.99
CA LYS A 114 -24.72 11.85 35.38
C LYS A 114 -25.11 13.26 35.82
N LYS A 115 -25.02 13.57 37.13
CA LYS A 115 -25.29 14.91 37.67
C LYS A 115 -24.30 15.93 37.09
N LYS A 116 -22.99 15.65 37.19
CA LYS A 116 -21.94 16.51 36.62
C LYS A 116 -22.08 16.71 35.11
N SER A 117 -22.51 15.69 34.37
CA SER A 117 -22.73 15.78 32.93
C SER A 117 -23.93 16.67 32.60
N ARG A 118 -25.03 16.61 33.36
CA ARG A 118 -26.17 17.52 33.19
C ARG A 118 -25.75 18.95 33.51
N GLU A 119 -25.03 19.14 34.61
CA GLU A 119 -24.50 20.43 35.03
C GLU A 119 -23.61 21.06 33.94
N TRP A 120 -22.63 20.31 33.43
CA TRP A 120 -21.75 20.75 32.34
C TRP A 120 -22.54 21.10 31.07
N ASN A 121 -23.52 20.27 30.69
CA ASN A 121 -24.34 20.53 29.51
C ASN A 121 -25.17 21.81 29.68
N SER A 122 -25.81 21.99 30.83
CA SER A 122 -26.60 23.18 31.14
C SER A 122 -25.75 24.45 31.15
N MET A 123 -24.55 24.44 31.73
CA MET A 123 -23.62 25.59 31.66
C MET A 123 -23.25 25.94 30.22
N MET A 124 -22.91 24.93 29.41
CA MET A 124 -22.50 25.14 28.02
C MET A 124 -23.66 25.63 27.16
N ASP A 125 -24.86 25.07 27.30
CA ASP A 125 -26.03 25.50 26.54
C ASP A 125 -26.48 26.92 26.90
N ARG A 126 -26.36 27.30 28.18
CA ARG A 126 -26.78 28.62 28.65
C ARG A 126 -25.77 29.73 28.34
N PHE A 127 -24.47 29.46 28.49
CA PHE A 127 -23.45 30.52 28.47
C PHE A 127 -22.40 30.40 27.37
N HIS A 128 -22.19 29.23 26.78
CA HIS A 128 -21.19 29.06 25.72
C HIS A 128 -21.84 29.22 24.34
N TYR A 129 -21.29 30.10 23.49
CA TYR A 129 -21.86 30.45 22.17
C TYR A 129 -22.04 29.27 21.18
N LEU A 130 -21.34 28.15 21.40
CA LEU A 130 -21.51 26.90 20.62
C LEU A 130 -22.42 25.85 21.29
N GLY A 131 -22.95 26.13 22.46
CA GLY A 131 -23.68 25.19 23.30
C GLY A 131 -22.85 23.97 23.72
N SER A 132 -23.52 23.01 24.33
CA SER A 132 -22.97 21.69 24.71
C SER A 132 -22.78 20.72 23.53
N GLY A 133 -23.07 21.16 22.30
CA GLY A 133 -23.25 20.35 21.09
C GLY A 133 -22.19 19.25 20.87
N PRO A 134 -22.51 18.23 20.05
CA PRO A 134 -21.81 16.95 20.10
C PRO A 134 -20.30 17.12 19.95
N LEU A 135 -19.56 16.63 20.94
CA LEU A 135 -18.11 16.53 20.88
C LEU A 135 -17.75 15.28 20.05
N CYS A 136 -16.88 15.47 19.06
CA CYS A 136 -16.53 14.42 18.12
C CYS A 136 -15.38 13.54 18.64
N GLY A 137 -15.54 12.22 18.52
CA GLY A 137 -14.48 11.25 18.83
C GLY A 137 -14.22 11.07 20.34
N ALA A 138 -12.97 10.77 20.69
CA ALA A 138 -12.50 10.72 22.07
C ALA A 138 -12.71 12.08 22.74
N GLN A 139 -13.12 12.10 24.02
CA GLN A 139 -13.44 13.34 24.73
C GLN A 139 -13.29 13.22 26.25
N ILE A 140 -12.86 14.31 26.89
CA ILE A 140 -12.89 14.49 28.34
C ILE A 140 -13.49 15.85 28.63
N ARG A 141 -14.38 15.92 29.64
CA ARG A 141 -15.03 17.15 30.09
C ARG A 141 -14.61 17.41 31.54
N TYR A 142 -14.44 18.67 31.89
CA TYR A 142 -14.11 19.10 33.25
C TYR A 142 -15.06 20.20 33.71
N LEU A 143 -15.45 20.13 34.97
CA LEU A 143 -16.00 21.27 35.72
C LEU A 143 -14.84 21.96 36.45
N VAL A 144 -14.89 23.29 36.52
CA VAL A 144 -13.90 24.11 37.20
C VAL A 144 -14.51 24.62 38.50
N SER A 145 -13.86 24.34 39.61
CA SER A 145 -14.33 24.70 40.94
C SER A 145 -13.24 25.44 41.71
N SER A 146 -13.63 26.49 42.44
CA SER A 146 -12.91 27.06 43.56
C SER A 146 -13.35 26.35 44.84
N GLU A 147 -12.40 26.14 45.74
CA GLU A 147 -12.64 25.64 47.09
C GLU A 147 -13.54 26.58 47.91
N THR A 148 -13.36 27.89 47.73
CA THR A 148 -14.04 28.94 48.50
C THR A 148 -15.32 29.45 47.84
N HIS A 149 -15.40 29.45 46.51
CA HIS A 149 -16.49 30.10 45.75
C HIS A 149 -17.27 29.16 44.82
N GLY A 150 -17.04 27.85 44.91
CA GLY A 150 -17.81 26.87 44.13
C GLY A 150 -17.51 26.92 42.63
N ARG A 151 -18.53 26.90 41.77
CA ARG A 151 -18.34 26.73 40.31
C ARG A 151 -17.85 28.01 39.65
N LEU A 152 -16.75 27.90 38.92
CA LEU A 152 -16.17 29.01 38.16
C LEU A 152 -16.40 28.88 36.65
N GLY A 153 -16.59 27.66 36.15
CA GLY A 153 -16.66 27.40 34.72
C GLY A 153 -16.53 25.94 34.35
N ALA A 154 -16.24 25.69 33.09
CA ALA A 154 -16.15 24.33 32.54
C ALA A 154 -15.34 24.32 31.23
N LEU A 155 -14.74 23.17 30.92
CA LEU A 155 -14.05 22.97 29.65
C LEU A 155 -14.20 21.55 29.11
N SER A 156 -13.86 21.36 27.84
CA SER A 156 -13.73 20.03 27.25
C SER A 156 -12.59 19.92 26.26
N HIS A 157 -12.10 18.70 26.16
CA HIS A 157 -11.14 18.24 25.17
C HIS A 157 -11.78 17.16 24.34
N SER A 158 -11.54 17.17 23.04
CA SER A 158 -12.00 16.15 22.10
C SER A 158 -10.88 15.72 21.16
N ALA A 159 -11.11 14.70 20.34
CA ALA A 159 -10.17 14.34 19.28
C ALA A 159 -9.84 15.56 18.39
N GLY A 160 -8.59 15.65 17.95
CA GLY A 160 -8.12 16.68 17.04
C GLY A 160 -8.82 16.63 15.69
N THR A 161 -8.79 17.75 14.99
CA THR A 161 -9.37 17.91 13.66
C THR A 161 -8.58 17.08 12.66
N LEU A 162 -9.27 16.23 11.88
CA LEU A 162 -8.61 15.27 11.02
C LEU A 162 -7.62 15.92 10.03
N ARG A 163 -7.96 17.06 9.43
CA ARG A 163 -7.10 17.79 8.50
C ARG A 163 -7.13 19.28 8.83
N LEU A 164 -5.95 19.88 8.90
CA LEU A 164 -5.82 21.30 9.21
C LEU A 164 -4.52 21.80 8.59
N LYS A 165 -4.61 22.50 7.45
CA LYS A 165 -3.47 22.86 6.60
C LYS A 165 -2.31 23.46 7.40
N ASP A 166 -2.55 24.59 8.07
CA ASP A 166 -1.49 25.33 8.77
C ASP A 166 -0.87 24.53 9.92
N ARG A 167 -1.66 23.72 10.63
CA ARG A 167 -1.13 22.78 11.64
C ARG A 167 -0.29 21.69 11.02
N ASP A 168 -0.78 21.08 9.94
CA ASP A 168 -0.10 19.98 9.27
C ASP A 168 1.26 20.44 8.72
N GLU A 169 1.33 21.66 8.17
CA GLU A 169 2.55 22.34 7.73
C GLU A 169 3.46 22.69 8.91
N TRP A 170 2.92 23.23 10.01
CA TRP A 170 3.68 23.60 11.20
C TRP A 170 4.30 22.40 11.96
N ILE A 171 3.61 21.25 11.96
CA ILE A 171 4.15 19.99 12.48
C ILE A 171 5.23 19.45 11.54
N GLY A 172 5.02 19.56 10.23
CA GLY A 172 5.93 19.05 9.20
C GLY A 172 5.88 17.53 9.02
N TRP A 173 4.79 16.87 9.43
CA TRP A 173 4.62 15.43 9.26
C TRP A 173 4.28 15.04 7.82
N SER A 174 4.79 13.89 7.37
CA SER A 174 4.35 13.29 6.11
C SER A 174 2.87 12.86 6.22
N PRO A 175 2.17 12.63 5.09
CA PRO A 175 0.83 12.06 5.16
C PRO A 175 0.77 10.73 5.93
N ARG A 176 1.83 9.92 5.86
CA ARG A 176 1.92 8.66 6.61
C ARG A 176 1.98 8.89 8.11
N ALA A 177 2.86 9.79 8.54
CA ALA A 177 3.02 10.14 9.94
C ALA A 177 1.76 10.85 10.49
N HIS A 178 1.09 11.67 9.68
CA HIS A 178 -0.22 12.26 10.01
C HIS A 178 -1.23 11.19 10.41
N TRP A 179 -1.49 10.22 9.55
CA TRP A 179 -2.51 9.21 9.83
C TRP A 179 -2.14 8.25 10.95
N ALA A 180 -0.85 7.98 11.13
CA ALA A 180 -0.36 7.15 12.22
C ALA A 180 -0.46 7.83 13.60
N ASN A 181 -0.51 9.17 13.67
CA ASN A 181 -0.37 9.92 14.92
C ASN A 181 -1.43 11.00 15.16
N ILE A 182 -2.43 11.16 14.27
CA ILE A 182 -3.47 12.19 14.40
C ILE A 182 -4.30 12.02 15.69
N ASP A 183 -4.42 10.80 16.18
CA ASP A 183 -5.07 10.48 17.45
C ASP A 183 -4.37 11.11 18.66
N ARG A 184 -3.07 11.44 18.55
CA ARG A 184 -2.26 12.15 19.56
C ARG A 184 -2.45 13.66 19.55
N VAL A 185 -3.23 14.20 18.60
CA VAL A 185 -3.66 15.60 18.61
C VAL A 185 -5.03 15.70 19.25
N VAL A 186 -5.16 16.57 20.25
CA VAL A 186 -6.39 16.79 21.01
C VAL A 186 -6.83 18.23 20.81
N CYS A 187 -8.13 18.47 20.69
CA CYS A 187 -8.70 19.80 20.55
C CYS A 187 -9.35 20.26 21.85
N ASN A 188 -9.02 21.45 22.34
CA ASN A 188 -9.80 22.10 23.40
C ASN A 188 -11.09 22.65 22.78
N SER A 189 -12.12 21.81 22.75
CA SER A 189 -13.37 22.06 22.02
C SER A 189 -14.31 23.05 22.70
N ARG A 190 -14.28 23.17 24.02
CA ARG A 190 -15.08 24.13 24.79
C ARG A 190 -14.25 24.69 25.92
N PHE A 191 -14.39 25.99 26.14
CA PHE A 191 -13.80 26.67 27.28
C PHE A 191 -14.71 27.80 27.72
N LEU A 192 -15.19 27.73 28.96
CA LEU A 192 -16.14 28.66 29.55
C LEU A 192 -15.67 29.02 30.96
N ILE A 193 -15.49 30.31 31.20
CA ILE A 193 -15.58 30.90 32.54
C ILE A 193 -16.97 31.54 32.62
N LEU A 194 -17.66 31.37 33.75
CA LEU A 194 -19.03 31.86 33.88
C LEU A 194 -19.09 33.39 33.74
N PRO A 195 -20.13 33.95 33.09
CA PRO A 195 -20.23 35.40 32.90
C PRO A 195 -20.26 36.22 34.21
N SER A 196 -20.69 35.60 35.31
CA SER A 196 -20.69 36.22 36.64
C SER A 196 -19.30 36.28 37.30
N VAL A 197 -18.28 35.62 36.73
CA VAL A 197 -16.94 35.52 37.31
C VAL A 197 -15.99 36.48 36.60
N ASN A 198 -15.54 37.51 37.31
CA ASN A 198 -14.58 38.50 36.84
C ASN A 198 -13.32 38.49 37.72
N VAL A 199 -12.43 37.54 37.43
CA VAL A 199 -11.15 37.36 38.15
C VAL A 199 -10.01 37.42 37.14
N LYS A 200 -9.08 38.36 37.36
CA LYS A 200 -7.91 38.56 36.49
C LYS A 200 -7.06 37.28 36.46
N ASN A 201 -6.59 36.89 35.28
CA ASN A 201 -5.74 35.71 35.04
C ASN A 201 -6.38 34.33 35.36
N LEU A 202 -7.65 34.25 35.74
CA LEU A 202 -8.32 32.97 36.02
C LEU A 202 -8.33 32.06 34.79
N ALA A 203 -8.66 32.58 33.61
CA ALA A 203 -8.75 31.79 32.39
C ALA A 203 -7.42 31.09 32.02
N SER A 204 -6.30 31.82 32.04
CA SER A 204 -4.98 31.26 31.76
C SER A 204 -4.51 30.30 32.86
N ARG A 205 -4.89 30.54 34.12
CA ARG A 205 -4.66 29.60 35.24
C ARG A 205 -5.40 28.28 35.03
N VAL A 206 -6.67 28.31 34.66
CA VAL A 206 -7.49 27.12 34.37
C VAL A 206 -6.93 26.33 33.19
N LEU A 207 -6.54 27.01 32.10
CA LEU A 207 -5.87 26.38 30.97
C LEU A 207 -4.57 25.70 31.41
N SER A 208 -3.73 26.37 32.20
CA SER A 208 -2.48 25.80 32.71
C SER A 208 -2.69 24.55 33.58
N LEU A 209 -3.72 24.53 34.42
CA LEU A 209 -4.10 23.33 35.18
C LEU A 209 -4.54 22.20 34.25
N SER A 210 -5.32 22.52 33.22
CA SER A 210 -5.78 21.54 32.24
C SER A 210 -4.61 20.94 31.46
N LEU A 211 -3.61 21.74 31.08
CA LEU A 211 -2.42 21.29 30.36
C LEU A 211 -1.61 20.26 31.17
N LYS A 212 -1.55 20.42 32.50
CA LYS A 212 -0.85 19.49 33.41
C LYS A 212 -1.61 18.19 33.64
N ARG A 213 -2.94 18.27 33.77
CA ARG A 213 -3.81 17.14 34.11
C ARG A 213 -4.13 16.25 32.91
N LEU A 214 -4.48 16.86 31.77
CA LEU A 214 -5.04 16.18 30.61
C LEU A 214 -4.22 14.99 30.10
N PRO A 215 -2.87 15.04 29.97
CA PRO A 215 -2.11 13.92 29.42
C PRO A 215 -2.32 12.62 30.21
N ARG A 216 -2.39 12.70 31.54
CA ARG A 216 -2.63 11.56 32.42
C ARG A 216 -4.06 11.04 32.26
N ASP A 217 -5.05 11.92 32.40
CA ASP A 217 -6.47 11.53 32.32
C ASP A 217 -6.81 10.94 30.93
N TRP A 218 -6.15 11.41 29.87
CA TRP A 218 -6.31 10.89 28.51
C TRP A 218 -5.68 9.51 28.34
N GLU A 219 -4.46 9.32 28.86
CA GLU A 219 -3.75 8.05 28.85
C GLU A 219 -4.48 6.97 29.65
N GLU A 220 -4.95 7.30 30.86
CA GLU A 220 -5.76 6.42 31.70
C GLU A 220 -7.06 6.01 31.01
N ARG A 221 -7.73 6.94 30.33
CA ARG A 221 -9.01 6.67 29.68
C ARG A 221 -8.87 5.89 28.37
N TYR A 222 -7.88 6.23 27.54
CA TYR A 222 -7.78 5.77 26.15
C TYR A 222 -6.60 4.85 25.86
N GLY A 223 -5.65 4.71 26.79
CA GLY A 223 -4.46 3.85 26.65
C GLY A 223 -3.35 4.47 25.80
N TYR A 224 -3.40 5.77 25.53
CA TYR A 224 -2.35 6.48 24.81
C TYR A 224 -2.24 7.93 25.26
N ARG A 225 -1.03 8.47 25.24
CA ARG A 225 -0.75 9.85 25.66
C ARG A 225 -0.82 10.85 24.49
N PRO A 226 -1.54 11.98 24.63
CA PRO A 226 -1.55 13.03 23.63
C PRO A 226 -0.21 13.78 23.57
N ALA A 227 0.14 14.28 22.39
CA ALA A 227 1.41 14.97 22.12
C ALA A 227 1.23 16.47 21.88
N LEU A 228 0.06 16.88 21.37
CA LEU A 228 -0.24 18.25 20.97
C LEU A 228 -1.70 18.58 21.28
N LEU A 229 -1.92 19.80 21.77
CA LEU A 229 -3.24 20.41 21.83
C LEU A 229 -3.43 21.45 20.73
N GLU A 230 -4.65 21.55 20.23
CA GLU A 230 -5.11 22.60 19.33
C GLU A 230 -6.40 23.25 19.87
N THR A 231 -6.68 24.47 19.45
CA THR A 231 -7.96 25.15 19.70
C THR A 231 -8.23 26.14 18.57
N PHE A 232 -9.50 26.53 18.42
CA PHE A 232 -9.96 27.42 17.36
C PHE A 232 -10.69 28.62 17.94
N VAL A 233 -10.09 29.79 17.82
CA VAL A 233 -10.64 31.05 18.32
C VAL A 233 -11.26 31.81 17.16
N ASP A 234 -12.52 32.21 17.29
CA ASP A 234 -13.16 33.08 16.29
C ASP A 234 -12.73 34.53 16.54
N PRO A 235 -11.88 35.13 15.68
CA PRO A 235 -11.33 36.47 15.91
C PRO A 235 -12.42 37.56 15.87
N GLN A 236 -13.61 37.27 15.33
CA GLN A 236 -14.75 38.20 15.37
C GLN A 236 -15.43 38.25 16.75
N ARG A 237 -15.16 37.29 17.63
CA ARG A 237 -15.77 37.18 18.96
C ARG A 237 -14.78 37.34 20.09
N PHE A 238 -13.56 36.81 19.92
CA PHE A 238 -12.57 36.72 20.99
C PHE A 238 -11.18 37.02 20.46
N SER A 239 -10.38 37.71 21.27
CA SER A 239 -8.99 38.09 20.96
C SER A 239 -7.94 36.99 21.26
N GLY A 240 -8.36 35.85 21.82
CA GLY A 240 -7.48 34.72 22.17
C GLY A 240 -6.44 35.01 23.27
N VAL A 241 -6.57 36.12 24.01
CA VAL A 241 -5.59 36.56 25.02
C VAL A 241 -5.31 35.50 26.08
N CYS A 242 -6.33 34.79 26.55
CA CYS A 242 -6.15 33.75 27.58
C CYS A 242 -5.26 32.59 27.11
N TYR A 243 -5.32 32.21 25.83
CA TYR A 243 -4.45 31.18 25.26
C TYR A 243 -3.01 31.68 25.12
N ARG A 244 -2.80 32.93 24.67
CA ARG A 244 -1.47 33.56 24.63
C ARG A 244 -0.85 33.64 26.02
N ALA A 245 -1.61 34.09 27.01
CA ALA A 245 -1.18 34.16 28.40
C ALA A 245 -0.88 32.77 29.02
N ALA A 246 -1.47 31.71 28.48
CA ALA A 246 -1.15 30.32 28.84
C ALA A 246 -0.04 29.70 27.96
N ASN A 247 0.73 30.52 27.24
CA ASN A 247 1.85 30.12 26.36
C ASN A 247 1.45 29.25 25.15
N TRP A 248 0.23 29.39 24.64
CA TRP A 248 -0.15 28.77 23.37
C TRP A 248 0.40 29.57 22.19
N THR A 249 0.80 28.87 21.14
CA THR A 249 1.36 29.48 19.92
C THR A 249 0.27 29.63 18.86
N LEU A 250 0.08 30.84 18.33
CA LEU A 250 -0.72 31.09 17.13
C LEU A 250 0.06 30.64 15.89
N ILE A 251 -0.50 29.73 15.10
CA ILE A 251 0.21 29.13 13.96
C ILE A 251 -0.43 29.40 12.59
N GLY A 252 -1.62 29.99 12.56
CA GLY A 252 -2.32 30.26 11.32
C GLY A 252 -3.84 30.34 11.51
N LYS A 253 -4.58 30.12 10.42
CA LYS A 253 -6.05 30.21 10.40
C LYS A 253 -6.67 29.00 9.74
N THR A 254 -7.83 28.59 10.23
CA THR A 254 -8.66 27.61 9.52
C THR A 254 -9.10 28.22 8.19
N ALA A 255 -9.21 27.44 7.11
CA ALA A 255 -9.65 27.94 5.81
C ALA A 255 -11.05 28.61 5.81
N GLY A 256 -11.85 28.38 6.85
CA GLY A 256 -13.28 28.67 6.82
C GLY A 256 -13.98 27.83 5.75
N ARG A 257 -15.28 28.04 5.56
CA ARG A 257 -15.97 27.43 4.41
C ARG A 257 -16.94 28.44 3.83
N ARG A 258 -16.89 28.61 2.50
CA ARG A 258 -17.85 29.44 1.77
C ARG A 258 -19.13 28.63 1.57
N GLY A 259 -20.28 29.17 1.98
CA GLY A 259 -21.61 28.55 1.83
C GLY A 259 -22.22 27.96 3.11
N ARG A 260 -23.27 27.17 2.94
CA ARG A 260 -23.95 26.45 4.04
C ARG A 260 -23.46 25.00 4.08
N TYR A 261 -23.48 24.39 5.27
CA TYR A 261 -23.43 22.94 5.40
C TYR A 261 -24.63 22.32 4.65
N ALA A 262 -24.53 21.04 4.26
CA ALA A 262 -25.64 20.31 3.63
C ALA A 262 -26.92 20.25 4.49
N ASN A 263 -26.81 20.55 5.79
CA ASN A 263 -27.92 20.68 6.74
C ASN A 263 -28.40 22.14 6.94
N GLY A 264 -28.05 23.05 6.02
CA GLY A 264 -28.52 24.44 6.02
C GLY A 264 -27.82 25.40 7.00
N LYS A 265 -26.94 24.91 7.89
CA LYS A 265 -26.20 25.77 8.85
C LYS A 265 -25.17 26.65 8.11
N LYS A 266 -25.08 27.94 8.45
CA LYS A 266 -24.03 28.84 7.92
C LYS A 266 -22.65 28.28 8.31
N CYS A 267 -21.71 28.28 7.36
CA CYS A 267 -20.33 27.94 7.69
C CYS A 267 -19.67 29.04 8.53
N GLY A 268 -18.73 28.62 9.38
CA GLY A 268 -17.98 29.53 10.24
C GLY A 268 -16.95 30.34 9.44
N SER A 269 -16.71 31.56 9.93
CA SER A 269 -15.57 32.40 9.59
C SER A 269 -14.25 31.66 9.79
N PRO A 270 -13.17 32.04 9.09
CA PRO A 270 -11.81 31.61 9.43
C PRO A 270 -11.51 31.88 10.91
N LYS A 271 -11.07 30.85 11.63
CA LYS A 271 -10.69 30.91 13.05
C LYS A 271 -9.18 30.88 13.20
N ASP A 272 -8.66 31.57 14.20
CA ASP A 272 -7.27 31.49 14.60
C ASP A 272 -6.96 30.12 15.21
N ILE A 273 -5.85 29.51 14.78
CA ILE A 273 -5.39 28.21 15.24
C ILE A 273 -4.30 28.42 16.28
N TYR A 274 -4.61 28.09 17.54
CA TYR A 274 -3.61 28.04 18.60
C TYR A 274 -3.24 26.59 18.90
N VAL A 275 -1.96 26.35 19.16
CA VAL A 275 -1.45 25.02 19.54
C VAL A 275 -0.58 25.08 20.78
N TYR A 276 -0.53 23.96 21.51
CA TYR A 276 0.32 23.79 22.68
C TYR A 276 0.97 22.40 22.70
N PRO A 277 2.31 22.30 22.58
CA PRO A 277 3.04 21.05 22.75
C PRO A 277 2.94 20.50 24.18
N LEU A 278 2.48 19.26 24.34
CA LEU A 278 2.38 18.60 25.65
C LEU A 278 3.69 17.91 26.09
N GLN A 279 4.69 17.85 25.20
CA GLN A 279 5.99 17.26 25.46
C GLN A 279 7.08 17.89 24.58
N LYS A 280 8.33 17.93 25.07
CA LYS A 280 9.46 18.57 24.37
C LYS A 280 9.71 17.98 22.98
N ASN A 281 9.58 16.66 22.83
CA ASN A 281 9.86 15.93 21.58
C ASN A 281 8.58 15.66 20.75
N PHE A 282 7.52 16.47 20.89
CA PHE A 282 6.24 16.22 20.24
C PHE A 282 6.36 16.04 18.72
N ARG A 283 7.19 16.86 18.03
CA ARG A 283 7.41 16.71 16.59
C ARG A 283 7.94 15.33 16.26
N ARG A 284 8.98 14.85 16.95
CA ARG A 284 9.54 13.51 16.72
C ARG A 284 8.49 12.40 16.90
N VAL A 285 7.58 12.57 17.86
CA VAL A 285 6.48 11.62 18.10
C VAL A 285 5.47 11.68 16.95
N LEU A 286 5.03 12.88 16.55
CA LEU A 286 4.01 13.07 15.51
C LEU A 286 4.53 12.78 14.10
N THR A 287 5.81 13.03 13.82
CA THR A 287 6.44 12.76 12.52
C THR A 287 6.92 11.32 12.38
N ARG A 288 6.74 10.47 13.40
CA ARG A 288 7.14 9.06 13.33
C ARG A 288 6.22 8.31 12.39
N GLU A 289 6.80 7.82 11.31
CA GLU A 289 6.12 6.87 10.43
C GLU A 289 6.15 5.47 11.05
N THR A 290 5.01 4.77 10.99
CA THR A 290 4.93 3.36 11.34
C THR A 290 4.73 2.57 10.05
N GLU A 291 5.63 1.63 9.77
CA GLU A 291 5.41 0.72 8.66
C GLU A 291 4.37 -0.32 9.02
N ARG A 292 3.35 -0.45 8.16
CA ARG A 292 2.40 -1.53 8.27
C ARG A 292 3.05 -2.81 7.71
N PRO A 293 3.19 -3.88 8.52
CA PRO A 293 3.75 -5.13 8.02
C PRO A 293 2.83 -5.75 6.95
N LEU A 294 3.39 -6.61 6.11
CA LEU A 294 2.57 -7.43 5.21
C LEU A 294 1.63 -8.31 6.05
N PHE A 295 0.43 -8.59 5.52
CA PHE A 295 -0.60 -9.37 6.20
C PHE A 295 -1.07 -8.76 7.54
N ALA A 296 -0.94 -7.43 7.70
CA ALA A 296 -1.46 -6.73 8.87
C ALA A 296 -3.00 -6.76 8.95
N GLU A 297 -3.70 -6.98 7.83
CA GLU A 297 -5.12 -7.38 7.81
C GLU A 297 -5.21 -8.76 7.14
N GLU A 298 -6.22 -9.52 7.55
CA GLU A 298 -6.55 -10.80 6.94
C GLU A 298 -7.03 -10.60 5.49
N ARG A 299 -6.58 -11.48 4.59
CA ARG A 299 -6.97 -11.47 3.18
C ARG A 299 -8.22 -12.33 2.98
N GLU A 300 -8.99 -12.03 1.94
CA GLU A 300 -10.09 -12.90 1.53
C GLU A 300 -9.50 -14.22 0.98
N GLU A 301 -10.19 -15.34 1.22
CA GLU A 301 -9.81 -16.62 0.60
C GLU A 301 -10.02 -16.60 -0.91
N PHE A 302 -11.07 -15.90 -1.34
CA PHE A 302 -11.47 -15.76 -2.74
C PHE A 302 -11.79 -14.32 -3.09
N TYR A 303 -11.33 -13.89 -4.27
CA TYR A 303 -11.63 -12.59 -4.85
C TYR A 303 -12.30 -12.78 -6.21
N GLU A 304 -13.48 -12.19 -6.39
CA GLU A 304 -14.17 -12.22 -7.69
C GLU A 304 -13.42 -11.37 -8.74
N LYS A 305 -12.85 -10.24 -8.30
CA LYS A 305 -12.15 -9.29 -9.17
C LYS A 305 -10.66 -9.29 -8.86
N TRP A 306 -9.86 -9.58 -9.88
CA TRP A 306 -8.40 -9.63 -9.75
C TRP A 306 -7.78 -8.35 -9.17
N HIS A 307 -8.30 -7.17 -9.51
CA HIS A 307 -7.73 -5.92 -9.02
C HIS A 307 -8.00 -5.70 -7.52
N GLU A 308 -9.06 -6.31 -6.97
CA GLU A 308 -9.31 -6.30 -5.53
C GLU A 308 -8.31 -7.22 -4.80
N GLU A 309 -7.97 -8.37 -5.39
CA GLU A 309 -6.92 -9.26 -4.86
C GLU A 309 -5.54 -8.58 -4.85
N GLU A 310 -5.16 -7.97 -5.98
CA GLU A 310 -3.80 -7.45 -6.18
C GLU A 310 -3.58 -6.06 -5.55
N PHE A 311 -4.63 -5.24 -5.41
CA PHE A 311 -4.51 -3.87 -4.90
C PHE A 311 -5.31 -3.62 -3.62
N GLY A 312 -6.15 -4.55 -3.16
CA GLY A 312 -7.03 -4.36 -2.00
C GLY A 312 -6.30 -4.05 -0.69
N ALA A 313 -5.06 -4.52 -0.57
CA ALA A 313 -4.19 -4.28 0.59
C ALA A 313 -3.41 -2.94 0.51
N ALA A 314 -3.60 -2.13 -0.53
CA ALA A 314 -2.85 -0.88 -0.70
C ALA A 314 -3.11 0.09 0.46
N GLU A 315 -2.04 0.69 0.97
CA GLU A 315 -2.10 1.54 2.15
C GLU A 315 -2.50 2.97 1.79
N PHE A 316 -3.80 3.16 1.52
CA PHE A 316 -4.41 4.48 1.48
C PHE A 316 -5.23 4.74 2.74
N TYR A 317 -5.03 5.94 3.27
CA TYR A 317 -5.76 6.38 4.45
C TYR A 317 -7.06 7.10 4.09
N ASP A 318 -7.17 7.66 2.88
CA ASP A 318 -8.44 8.05 2.27
C ASP A 318 -9.05 6.86 1.50
N PRO A 319 -10.21 6.31 1.92
CA PRO A 319 -10.87 5.22 1.22
C PRO A 319 -11.22 5.53 -0.24
N ARG A 320 -11.34 6.82 -0.59
CA ARG A 320 -11.62 7.25 -1.98
C ARG A 320 -10.44 6.98 -2.90
N LEU A 321 -9.20 7.05 -2.39
CA LEU A 321 -8.00 6.72 -3.16
C LEU A 321 -7.96 5.21 -3.46
N GLN A 322 -8.29 4.36 -2.48
CA GLN A 322 -8.40 2.91 -2.68
C GLN A 322 -9.40 2.57 -3.79
N LYS A 323 -10.63 3.11 -3.69
CA LYS A 323 -11.66 2.91 -4.71
C LYS A 323 -11.19 3.40 -6.09
N ARG A 324 -10.44 4.51 -6.13
CA ARG A 324 -9.89 5.06 -7.37
C ARG A 324 -8.82 4.14 -7.97
N LEU A 325 -7.90 3.61 -7.16
CA LEU A 325 -6.89 2.64 -7.61
C LEU A 325 -7.55 1.42 -8.23
N GLU A 326 -8.54 0.83 -7.55
CA GLU A 326 -9.27 -0.35 -8.06
C GLU A 326 -9.99 -0.06 -9.39
N THR A 327 -10.60 1.13 -9.51
CA THR A 327 -11.25 1.56 -10.76
C THR A 327 -10.23 1.71 -11.89
N LEU A 328 -9.11 2.39 -11.64
CA LEU A 328 -8.04 2.59 -12.61
C LEU A 328 -7.40 1.26 -13.03
N ALA A 329 -7.11 0.38 -12.07
CA ALA A 329 -6.59 -0.95 -12.34
C ALA A 329 -7.54 -1.80 -13.20
N SER A 330 -8.86 -1.75 -12.92
CA SER A 330 -9.87 -2.38 -13.78
C SER A 330 -9.86 -1.82 -15.20
N ASP A 331 -9.91 -0.49 -15.33
CA ASP A 331 -10.07 0.19 -16.62
C ASP A 331 -8.80 0.03 -17.49
N MET A 332 -7.61 0.28 -16.93
CA MET A 332 -6.31 0.07 -17.59
C MET A 332 -6.05 -1.41 -17.90
N GLY A 333 -6.46 -2.32 -17.01
CA GLY A 333 -6.31 -3.76 -17.23
C GLY A 333 -7.19 -4.33 -18.34
N ARG A 334 -8.31 -3.66 -18.70
CA ARG A 334 -9.14 -4.03 -19.85
C ARG A 334 -8.54 -3.58 -21.18
N ARG A 335 -7.72 -2.52 -21.17
CA ARG A 335 -7.08 -1.95 -22.36
C ARG A 335 -5.58 -1.69 -22.12
N PRO A 336 -4.76 -2.74 -21.86
CA PRO A 336 -3.35 -2.55 -21.55
C PRO A 336 -2.61 -1.84 -22.69
N GLY A 337 -1.76 -0.86 -22.34
CA GLY A 337 -0.94 -0.10 -23.28
C GLY A 337 -1.67 0.99 -24.06
N ARG A 338 -2.98 1.19 -23.83
CA ARG A 338 -3.69 2.39 -24.29
C ARG A 338 -3.47 3.55 -23.32
N PRO A 339 -3.51 4.81 -23.81
CA PRO A 339 -3.50 5.97 -22.93
C PRO A 339 -4.59 5.87 -21.87
N VAL A 340 -4.33 6.39 -20.67
CA VAL A 340 -5.24 6.41 -19.51
C VAL A 340 -6.56 7.07 -19.89
N SER A 341 -6.55 8.08 -20.76
CA SER A 341 -7.76 8.72 -21.30
C SER A 341 -8.67 7.73 -22.05
N GLU A 342 -8.09 6.90 -22.91
CA GLU A 342 -8.80 5.87 -23.67
C GLU A 342 -9.22 4.70 -22.76
N ALA A 343 -8.38 4.32 -21.79
CA ALA A 343 -8.71 3.31 -20.78
C ALA A 343 -9.93 3.73 -19.94
N CYS A 344 -10.05 5.03 -19.63
CA CYS A 344 -11.21 5.62 -18.97
C CYS A 344 -12.46 5.73 -19.87
N GLY A 345 -12.37 5.34 -21.14
CA GLY A 345 -13.48 5.41 -22.10
C GLY A 345 -13.83 6.83 -22.57
N GLY A 346 -12.89 7.78 -22.48
CA GLY A 346 -13.13 9.18 -22.87
C GLY A 346 -13.93 10.01 -21.84
N ASP A 347 -14.33 9.42 -20.71
CA ASP A 347 -15.06 10.13 -19.66
C ASP A 347 -14.17 11.17 -18.96
N MET A 348 -14.44 12.46 -19.23
CA MET A 348 -13.68 13.57 -18.67
C MET A 348 -13.62 13.61 -17.15
N SER A 349 -14.65 13.10 -16.45
CA SER A 349 -14.67 13.02 -15.00
C SER A 349 -13.72 11.94 -14.50
N LYS A 350 -13.67 10.79 -15.18
CA LYS A 350 -12.70 9.72 -14.88
C LYS A 350 -11.27 10.17 -15.20
N ILE A 351 -11.06 10.85 -16.32
CA ILE A 351 -9.74 11.35 -16.74
C ILE A 351 -9.19 12.33 -15.70
N LYS A 352 -9.98 13.35 -15.33
CA LYS A 352 -9.58 14.31 -14.27
C LYS A 352 -9.32 13.59 -12.93
N ALA A 353 -10.08 12.55 -12.62
CA ALA A 353 -9.85 11.77 -11.41
C ALA A 353 -8.58 10.92 -11.47
N ALA A 354 -8.22 10.38 -12.63
CA ALA A 354 -6.98 9.65 -12.87
C ALA A 354 -5.76 10.56 -12.70
N GLN A 355 -5.80 11.74 -13.34
CA GLN A 355 -4.79 12.79 -13.21
C GLN A 355 -4.57 13.16 -11.74
N ARG A 356 -5.66 13.50 -11.02
CA ARG A 356 -5.61 13.83 -9.59
C ARG A 356 -5.09 12.69 -8.73
N PHE A 357 -5.34 11.44 -9.11
CA PHE A 357 -4.88 10.28 -8.37
C PHE A 357 -3.37 10.08 -8.52
N PHE A 358 -2.86 10.09 -9.75
CA PHE A 358 -1.43 9.87 -9.99
C PHE A 358 -0.55 11.00 -9.43
N SER A 359 -1.02 12.25 -9.46
CA SER A 359 -0.31 13.39 -8.86
C SER A 359 -0.61 13.58 -7.36
N HIS A 360 -1.34 12.66 -6.71
CA HIS A 360 -1.71 12.83 -5.30
C HIS A 360 -0.54 12.53 -4.37
N LYS A 361 -0.26 13.43 -3.40
CA LYS A 361 0.84 13.30 -2.41
C LYS A 361 0.80 12.05 -1.51
N GLU A 362 -0.31 11.34 -1.47
CA GLU A 362 -0.44 10.08 -0.71
C GLU A 362 -0.30 8.83 -1.59
N VAL A 363 -0.26 9.01 -2.91
CA VAL A 363 -0.08 7.93 -3.87
C VAL A 363 1.42 7.85 -4.17
N GLU A 364 1.99 6.69 -3.83
CA GLU A 364 3.40 6.40 -4.03
C GLU A 364 3.51 4.99 -4.62
N MET A 365 4.39 4.81 -5.60
CA MET A 365 4.70 3.52 -6.24
C MET A 365 4.85 2.40 -5.21
N ARG A 366 5.64 2.63 -4.14
CA ARG A 366 5.89 1.63 -3.10
C ARG A 366 4.60 1.16 -2.42
N ARG A 367 3.62 2.05 -2.18
CA ARG A 367 2.35 1.69 -1.53
C ARG A 367 1.46 0.85 -2.43
N VAL A 368 1.42 1.19 -3.72
CA VAL A 368 0.69 0.44 -4.74
C VAL A 368 1.30 -0.97 -4.89
N LEU A 369 2.63 -1.05 -5.00
CA LEU A 369 3.32 -2.33 -5.17
C LEU A 369 3.32 -3.19 -3.91
N ARG A 370 3.27 -2.61 -2.70
CA ARG A 370 3.24 -3.38 -1.44
C ARG A 370 1.97 -4.24 -1.33
N ALA A 371 0.83 -3.77 -1.85
CA ALA A 371 -0.40 -4.57 -1.92
C ALA A 371 -0.21 -5.83 -2.78
N HIS A 372 0.43 -5.66 -3.93
CA HIS A 372 0.72 -6.75 -4.85
C HIS A 372 1.82 -7.68 -4.32
N ALA A 373 2.79 -7.16 -3.57
CA ALA A 373 3.78 -7.97 -2.88
C ALA A 373 3.14 -8.91 -1.85
N GLU A 374 2.12 -8.44 -1.13
CA GLU A 374 1.34 -9.28 -0.22
C GLU A 374 0.57 -10.37 -0.97
N ALA A 375 -0.11 -10.04 -2.08
CA ALA A 375 -0.78 -11.02 -2.93
C ALA A 375 0.20 -12.05 -3.51
N SER A 376 1.40 -11.60 -3.87
CA SER A 376 2.49 -12.44 -4.36
C SER A 376 3.02 -13.37 -3.28
N ALA A 377 3.19 -12.89 -2.05
CA ALA A 377 3.54 -13.70 -0.90
C ALA A 377 2.48 -14.78 -0.61
N ALA A 378 1.19 -14.44 -0.68
CA ALA A 378 0.11 -15.42 -0.52
C ALA A 378 0.15 -16.54 -1.58
N ARG A 379 0.58 -16.20 -2.80
CA ARG A 379 0.82 -17.20 -3.87
C ARG A 379 2.11 -18.00 -3.67
N ILE A 380 3.14 -17.42 -3.04
CA ILE A 380 4.38 -18.13 -2.67
C ILE A 380 4.13 -19.16 -1.57
N GLN A 381 3.36 -18.81 -0.53
CA GLN A 381 3.02 -19.71 0.60
C GLN A 381 2.45 -21.07 0.14
N LYS A 382 1.81 -21.11 -1.03
CA LYS A 382 1.21 -22.33 -1.62
C LYS A 382 2.23 -23.17 -2.42
N ARG A 383 3.52 -22.86 -2.36
CA ARG A 383 4.58 -23.48 -3.16
C ARG A 383 5.78 -23.86 -2.27
N PRO A 384 6.49 -24.95 -2.57
CA PRO A 384 7.65 -25.36 -1.78
C PRO A 384 8.87 -24.44 -1.97
N MET A 385 8.95 -23.75 -3.11
CA MET A 385 10.01 -22.77 -3.37
C MET A 385 9.55 -21.64 -4.28
N ALA A 386 10.30 -20.54 -4.27
CA ALA A 386 10.18 -19.47 -5.26
C ALA A 386 11.54 -18.82 -5.54
N LEU A 387 11.77 -18.42 -6.79
CA LEU A 387 12.88 -17.55 -7.16
C LEU A 387 12.46 -16.10 -7.04
N ALA A 388 13.17 -15.30 -6.24
CA ALA A 388 13.02 -13.86 -6.21
C ALA A 388 14.04 -13.24 -7.18
N VAL A 389 13.61 -12.99 -8.42
CA VAL A 389 14.46 -12.54 -9.52
C VAL A 389 14.55 -11.02 -9.55
N ARG A 390 15.71 -10.49 -9.19
CA ARG A 390 16.03 -9.07 -9.38
C ARG A 390 16.31 -8.76 -10.84
N ASN A 391 15.73 -7.68 -11.34
CA ASN A 391 16.06 -7.13 -12.64
C ASN A 391 16.17 -5.61 -12.58
N GLU A 392 17.03 -5.07 -13.43
CA GLU A 392 17.21 -3.64 -13.63
C GLU A 392 17.02 -3.31 -15.10
N ARG A 393 16.33 -2.21 -15.38
CA ARG A 393 16.11 -1.69 -16.73
C ARG A 393 16.18 -0.18 -16.73
N GLU A 394 16.65 0.39 -17.81
CA GLU A 394 16.52 1.83 -18.05
C GLU A 394 15.15 2.11 -18.65
N ILE A 395 14.48 3.12 -18.13
CA ILE A 395 13.19 3.61 -18.64
C ILE A 395 13.22 5.13 -18.73
N GLN A 396 12.46 5.70 -19.66
CA GLN A 396 12.34 7.15 -19.81
C GLN A 396 11.28 7.70 -18.85
N ILE A 397 11.67 8.62 -17.96
CA ILE A 397 10.76 9.33 -17.05
C ILE A 397 11.15 10.81 -17.01
N PRO A 398 10.26 11.78 -17.25
CA PRO A 398 10.61 13.19 -17.19
C PRO A 398 11.36 13.55 -15.88
N PRO A 399 12.54 14.20 -15.93
CA PRO A 399 13.18 14.83 -17.10
C PRO A 399 14.22 13.98 -17.85
N GLY A 400 14.39 12.67 -17.59
CA GLY A 400 15.39 11.86 -18.29
C GLY A 400 15.42 10.36 -17.92
N PRO A 401 16.45 9.60 -18.31
CA PRO A 401 16.50 8.17 -18.03
C PRO A 401 16.56 7.88 -16.52
N ALA A 402 15.79 6.88 -16.10
CA ALA A 402 15.74 6.38 -14.74
C ALA A 402 15.96 4.86 -14.72
N ARG A 403 16.60 4.34 -13.67
CA ARG A 403 16.81 2.90 -13.53
C ARG A 403 15.69 2.27 -12.73
N LEU A 404 14.83 1.51 -13.40
CA LEU A 404 13.79 0.68 -12.79
C LEU A 404 14.41 -0.59 -12.24
N SER A 405 14.40 -0.72 -10.92
CA SER A 405 14.79 -1.94 -10.21
C SER A 405 13.54 -2.68 -9.73
N THR A 406 13.49 -3.99 -9.97
CA THR A 406 12.33 -4.84 -9.65
C THR A 406 12.76 -6.14 -9.02
N LEU A 407 11.89 -6.71 -8.19
CA LEU A 407 12.03 -8.04 -7.64
C LEU A 407 10.77 -8.85 -7.98
N MET A 408 10.88 -9.83 -8.88
CA MET A 408 9.76 -10.66 -9.32
C MET A 408 9.89 -12.07 -8.78
N ALA A 409 8.82 -12.62 -8.21
CA ALA A 409 8.75 -14.02 -7.82
C ALA A 409 8.42 -14.92 -9.01
N ILE A 410 9.11 -16.05 -9.13
CA ILE A 410 8.85 -17.11 -10.12
C ILE A 410 8.76 -18.44 -9.39
N GLY A 411 7.70 -19.20 -9.67
CA GLY A 411 7.48 -20.53 -9.11
C GLY A 411 8.36 -21.59 -9.78
N PRO A 412 8.49 -22.79 -9.18
CA PRO A 412 9.32 -23.89 -9.72
C PRO A 412 8.88 -24.34 -11.11
N ASP A 413 7.60 -24.12 -11.42
CA ASP A 413 6.91 -24.39 -12.67
C ASP A 413 7.05 -23.26 -13.71
N GLY A 414 7.91 -22.27 -13.45
CA GLY A 414 8.16 -21.12 -14.31
C GLY A 414 7.03 -20.08 -14.35
N ALA A 415 5.96 -20.28 -13.57
CA ALA A 415 4.88 -19.31 -13.51
C ALA A 415 5.34 -18.04 -12.77
N PRO A 416 5.07 -16.84 -13.29
CA PRO A 416 5.35 -15.62 -12.56
C PRO A 416 4.37 -15.50 -11.38
N LEU A 417 4.92 -15.47 -10.17
CA LEU A 417 4.23 -15.31 -8.90
C LEU A 417 4.22 -13.84 -8.43
N GLY A 418 4.49 -12.86 -9.28
CA GLY A 418 4.22 -11.45 -8.97
C GLY A 418 5.37 -10.69 -8.33
N LEU A 419 5.26 -9.37 -8.29
CA LEU A 419 6.33 -8.49 -7.82
C LEU A 419 6.36 -8.46 -6.30
N LEU A 420 7.56 -8.52 -5.74
CA LEU A 420 7.84 -8.43 -4.31
C LEU A 420 8.31 -7.03 -3.89
N ASP A 421 8.98 -6.30 -4.78
CA ASP A 421 9.35 -4.89 -4.62
C ASP A 421 9.62 -4.26 -5.99
N GLY A 422 9.57 -2.92 -6.05
CA GLY A 422 9.92 -2.14 -7.22
C GLY A 422 10.20 -0.69 -6.87
N TRP A 423 11.22 -0.11 -7.49
CA TRP A 423 11.56 1.30 -7.32
C TRP A 423 12.37 1.86 -8.47
N LEU A 424 12.50 3.17 -8.47
CA LEU A 424 13.29 3.92 -9.43
C LEU A 424 14.43 4.65 -8.75
N ASP A 425 15.62 4.48 -9.30
CA ASP A 425 16.81 5.23 -8.92
C ASP A 425 17.01 6.40 -9.89
N GLY A 426 17.16 7.61 -9.35
CA GLY A 426 17.34 8.84 -10.12
C GLY A 426 18.77 9.02 -10.62
N ARG A 427 18.91 9.13 -11.94
CA ARG A 427 20.12 9.20 -12.79
C ARG A 427 21.07 7.98 -12.67
N PRO A 428 21.38 7.29 -13.79
CA PRO A 428 22.47 6.33 -13.84
C PRO A 428 23.79 6.98 -13.39
N GLU A 429 24.67 6.22 -12.74
CA GLU A 429 26.01 6.68 -12.30
C GLU A 429 26.94 7.09 -13.47
N THR A 430 26.48 7.06 -14.73
CA THR A 430 27.31 7.13 -15.94
C THR A 430 27.16 8.39 -16.79
N SER A 431 26.33 9.37 -16.43
CA SER A 431 26.26 10.63 -17.19
C SER A 431 27.22 11.68 -16.62
N PRO A 432 28.15 12.26 -17.41
CA PRO A 432 28.95 13.39 -16.96
C PRO A 432 28.02 14.57 -16.64
N PRO A 433 28.30 15.36 -15.59
CA PRO A 433 27.46 16.49 -15.23
C PRO A 433 27.45 17.52 -16.36
N GLN A 434 26.24 17.87 -16.82
CA GLN A 434 25.99 19.02 -17.70
C GLN A 434 26.61 20.27 -17.08
N LYS A 435 27.35 21.04 -17.90
CA LYS A 435 28.00 22.29 -17.56
C LYS A 435 26.95 23.30 -17.06
N LEU A 436 26.89 23.51 -15.74
CA LEU A 436 26.24 24.67 -15.13
C LEU A 436 27.35 25.60 -14.63
N SER A 437 27.33 26.84 -15.10
CA SER A 437 28.29 27.89 -14.77
C SER A 437 28.04 28.46 -13.35
N GLY A 438 29.11 28.94 -12.73
CA GLY A 438 29.06 29.92 -11.64
C GLY A 438 28.89 29.40 -10.20
N LYS A 439 29.94 29.60 -9.38
CA LYS A 439 30.07 29.77 -7.90
C LYS A 439 29.22 28.95 -6.89
N SER A 440 28.25 28.13 -7.31
CA SER A 440 27.50 27.18 -6.47
C SER A 440 28.26 25.85 -6.22
N ARG A 441 29.45 25.73 -6.82
CA ARG A 441 30.27 24.52 -6.94
C ARG A 441 30.75 23.98 -5.59
N GLU A 442 31.26 24.81 -4.68
CA GLU A 442 31.92 24.28 -3.47
C GLU A 442 30.96 23.83 -2.36
N LYS A 443 29.80 24.49 -2.18
CA LYS A 443 28.82 24.09 -1.15
C LYS A 443 27.99 22.86 -1.57
N SER A 444 27.72 22.70 -2.87
CA SER A 444 26.99 21.53 -3.41
C SER A 444 27.91 20.30 -3.52
N GLU A 445 29.16 20.46 -3.96
CA GLU A 445 30.12 19.35 -4.07
C GLU A 445 30.49 18.79 -2.69
N LYS A 446 30.74 19.61 -1.66
CA LYS A 446 31.04 19.10 -0.30
C LYS A 446 29.86 18.36 0.34
N LYS A 447 28.60 18.73 0.03
CA LYS A 447 27.40 18.04 0.52
C LYS A 447 27.09 16.76 -0.27
N SER A 448 27.40 16.74 -1.57
CA SER A 448 27.24 15.58 -2.45
C SER A 448 28.34 14.52 -2.25
N LEU A 449 29.59 14.92 -1.98
CA LEU A 449 30.68 13.99 -1.68
C LEU A 449 30.53 13.29 -0.32
N LYS A 450 30.01 13.98 0.72
CA LYS A 450 29.74 13.31 2.02
C LYS A 450 28.62 12.26 1.94
N ASN A 451 27.66 12.40 1.01
CA ASN A 451 26.59 11.43 0.79
C ASN A 451 26.91 10.32 -0.24
N LYS A 452 28.06 10.37 -0.92
CA LYS A 452 28.45 9.39 -1.95
C LYS A 452 29.14 8.13 -1.40
N LYS A 453 29.67 8.14 -0.18
CA LYS A 453 30.38 6.98 0.40
C LYS A 453 29.47 5.81 0.83
N GLY A 454 28.15 5.92 0.70
CA GLY A 454 27.18 4.85 1.05
C GLY A 454 26.39 4.22 -0.11
N LYS A 455 26.58 4.66 -1.37
CA LYS A 455 25.65 4.32 -2.47
C LYS A 455 25.98 3.09 -3.32
N LYS A 456 27.21 2.56 -3.31
CA LYS A 456 27.60 1.48 -4.26
C LYS A 456 27.05 0.08 -3.96
N ASP A 457 26.60 -0.21 -2.73
CA ASP A 457 26.07 -1.55 -2.34
C ASP A 457 24.58 -1.55 -1.92
N GLY A 458 23.91 -0.38 -1.94
CA GLY A 458 22.58 -0.21 -1.34
C GLY A 458 21.43 -0.99 -2.02
N GLY A 459 21.50 -1.17 -3.34
CA GLY A 459 20.42 -1.83 -4.09
C GLY A 459 20.27 -3.32 -3.75
N TRP A 460 21.37 -4.08 -3.69
CA TRP A 460 21.31 -5.52 -3.36
C TRP A 460 20.94 -5.78 -1.90
N ILE A 461 21.40 -4.92 -0.99
CA ILE A 461 20.99 -4.97 0.42
C ILE A 461 19.48 -4.71 0.54
N ARG A 462 18.95 -3.69 -0.15
CA ARG A 462 17.51 -3.43 -0.19
C ARG A 462 16.74 -4.63 -0.75
N THR A 463 17.16 -5.19 -1.88
CA THR A 463 16.49 -6.36 -2.47
C THR A 463 16.49 -7.55 -1.52
N TYR A 464 17.62 -7.80 -0.83
CA TYR A 464 17.72 -8.88 0.14
C TYR A 464 16.77 -8.67 1.32
N ARG A 465 16.66 -7.45 1.83
CA ARG A 465 15.71 -7.11 2.91
C ARG A 465 14.26 -7.29 2.47
N ALA A 466 13.90 -6.84 1.26
CA ALA A 466 12.55 -7.05 0.72
C ALA A 466 12.22 -8.54 0.58
N ALA A 467 13.14 -9.34 0.03
CA ALA A 467 12.98 -10.79 -0.05
C ALA A 467 12.92 -11.45 1.33
N SER A 468 13.66 -10.94 2.32
CA SER A 468 13.64 -11.43 3.71
C SER A 468 12.34 -11.13 4.44
N GLU A 469 11.74 -9.96 4.19
CA GLU A 469 10.40 -9.66 4.69
C GLU A 469 9.39 -10.69 4.15
N ILE A 470 9.40 -10.97 2.85
CA ILE A 470 8.53 -11.99 2.23
C ILE A 470 8.79 -13.39 2.82
N GLN A 471 10.06 -13.80 2.96
CA GLN A 471 10.45 -15.09 3.54
C GLN A 471 9.93 -15.26 4.98
N SER A 472 9.90 -14.18 5.78
CA SER A 472 9.37 -14.24 7.16
C SER A 472 7.87 -14.54 7.23
N HIS A 473 7.14 -14.27 6.14
CA HIS A 473 5.72 -14.60 6.00
C HIS A 473 5.49 -15.92 5.24
N CYS A 474 6.53 -16.55 4.70
CA CYS A 474 6.44 -17.81 3.94
C CYS A 474 7.42 -18.85 4.54
N PRO A 475 7.27 -19.26 5.81
CA PRO A 475 8.26 -20.11 6.49
C PRO A 475 8.44 -21.48 5.82
N ASP A 476 7.39 -22.01 5.20
CA ASP A 476 7.39 -23.34 4.55
C ASP A 476 7.85 -23.31 3.08
N SER A 477 8.12 -22.11 2.54
CA SER A 477 8.56 -21.92 1.16
C SER A 477 10.01 -21.45 1.13
N GLU A 478 10.90 -22.17 0.44
CA GLU A 478 12.28 -21.71 0.26
C GLU A 478 12.35 -20.61 -0.81
N ILE A 479 12.73 -19.39 -0.43
CA ILE A 479 12.96 -18.29 -1.38
C ILE A 479 14.45 -18.20 -1.71
N THR A 480 14.76 -18.17 -3.01
CA THR A 480 16.13 -17.91 -3.51
C THR A 480 16.19 -16.59 -4.25
N LEU A 481 16.94 -15.62 -3.72
CA LEU A 481 17.26 -14.36 -4.38
C LEU A 481 18.24 -14.60 -5.53
N THR A 482 17.85 -14.20 -6.74
CA THR A 482 18.67 -14.37 -7.94
C THR A 482 18.67 -13.14 -8.84
N GLY A 483 19.70 -13.00 -9.67
CA GLY A 483 19.85 -11.91 -10.63
C GLY A 483 21.31 -11.70 -11.02
N ASP A 484 21.54 -10.69 -11.85
CA ASP A 484 22.86 -10.37 -12.38
C ASP A 484 23.52 -9.27 -11.52
N ILE A 485 24.69 -9.56 -10.93
CA ILE A 485 25.40 -8.69 -9.99
C ILE A 485 26.73 -8.19 -10.58
N ARG A 486 27.07 -6.93 -10.31
CA ARG A 486 28.35 -6.29 -10.65
C ARG A 486 28.97 -5.74 -9.35
N GLY A 487 29.90 -6.47 -8.73
CA GLY A 487 30.49 -6.08 -7.45
C GLY A 487 29.55 -6.29 -6.26
N GLY A 488 30.10 -6.25 -5.05
CA GLY A 488 29.31 -6.20 -3.82
C GLY A 488 28.81 -7.56 -3.29
N ILE A 489 29.31 -8.68 -3.84
CA ILE A 489 28.99 -10.05 -3.38
C ILE A 489 29.23 -10.20 -1.87
N ARG A 490 30.36 -9.69 -1.35
CA ARG A 490 30.66 -9.76 0.09
C ARG A 490 29.65 -8.98 0.93
N ALA A 491 29.17 -7.83 0.46
CA ALA A 491 28.18 -7.03 1.18
C ALA A 491 26.83 -7.76 1.24
N LEU A 492 26.38 -8.31 0.10
CA LEU A 492 25.15 -9.11 0.01
C LEU A 492 25.18 -10.32 0.95
N PHE A 493 26.24 -11.13 0.91
CA PHE A 493 26.34 -12.30 1.79
C PHE A 493 26.48 -11.91 3.27
N ARG A 494 27.11 -10.77 3.59
CA ARG A 494 27.17 -10.26 4.97
C ARG A 494 25.78 -9.87 5.49
N GLU A 495 24.97 -9.25 4.64
CA GLU A 495 23.58 -8.95 5.00
C GLU A 495 22.79 -10.25 5.22
N ALA A 496 22.95 -11.24 4.34
CA ALA A 496 22.29 -12.54 4.48
C ALA A 496 22.59 -13.26 5.80
N ARG A 497 23.82 -13.15 6.31
CA ARG A 497 24.18 -13.72 7.61
C ARG A 497 23.42 -13.13 8.79
N LYS A 498 22.89 -11.91 8.68
CA LYS A 498 22.04 -11.31 9.72
C LYS A 498 20.65 -11.95 9.77
N HIS A 499 20.27 -12.70 8.73
CA HIS A 499 18.97 -13.35 8.59
C HIS A 499 19.15 -14.85 8.33
N PRO A 500 19.40 -15.68 9.36
CA PRO A 500 19.64 -17.13 9.17
C PRO A 500 18.49 -17.89 8.50
N ARG A 501 17.25 -17.44 8.73
CA ARG A 501 16.03 -17.94 8.07
C ARG A 501 15.64 -17.11 6.83
N GLY A 502 16.54 -16.26 6.36
CA GLY A 502 16.32 -15.43 5.18
C GLY A 502 16.49 -16.20 3.87
N PRO A 503 16.26 -15.54 2.73
CA PRO A 503 16.39 -16.14 1.41
C PRO A 503 17.79 -16.68 1.15
N LYS A 504 17.87 -17.78 0.40
CA LYS A 504 19.13 -18.23 -0.21
C LYS A 504 19.57 -17.23 -1.29
N ILE A 505 20.84 -17.25 -1.65
CA ILE A 505 21.41 -16.42 -2.70
C ILE A 505 21.85 -17.32 -3.86
N LEU A 506 21.52 -16.91 -5.09
CA LEU A 506 22.04 -17.46 -6.35
C LEU A 506 22.21 -16.33 -7.36
N VAL A 507 23.37 -15.68 -7.40
CA VAL A 507 23.62 -14.53 -8.29
C VAL A 507 24.63 -14.87 -9.38
N ARG A 508 24.47 -14.27 -10.56
CA ARG A 508 25.46 -14.35 -11.64
C ARG A 508 26.39 -13.16 -11.55
N SER A 509 27.69 -13.41 -11.36
CA SER A 509 28.70 -12.36 -11.48
C SER A 509 28.88 -11.96 -12.95
N LEU A 510 28.90 -10.65 -13.21
CA LEU A 510 29.11 -10.07 -14.54
C LEU A 510 30.50 -9.44 -14.72
N GLN A 511 31.37 -9.40 -13.70
CA GLN A 511 32.72 -8.87 -13.88
C GLN A 511 33.66 -9.95 -14.38
N ASN A 512 34.24 -9.74 -15.55
CA ASN A 512 35.25 -10.65 -16.08
C ASN A 512 36.66 -10.33 -15.51
N ASP A 513 36.98 -9.05 -15.27
CA ASP A 513 38.30 -8.57 -14.77
C ASP A 513 38.22 -7.23 -13.97
N GLY A 514 37.16 -7.06 -13.16
CA GLY A 514 36.95 -5.81 -12.41
C GLY A 514 37.87 -5.61 -11.18
N PRO A 515 37.85 -4.43 -10.55
CA PRO A 515 38.69 -4.11 -9.39
C PRO A 515 38.32 -4.90 -8.12
N ASP A 516 37.17 -5.59 -8.09
CA ASP A 516 36.72 -6.36 -6.93
C ASP A 516 37.59 -7.62 -6.71
N ARG A 517 38.36 -7.60 -5.61
CA ARG A 517 39.27 -8.69 -5.21
C ARG A 517 38.54 -10.00 -4.97
N ASP A 518 37.32 -9.97 -4.43
CA ASP A 518 36.57 -11.18 -4.11
C ASP A 518 36.07 -11.85 -5.39
N GLU A 519 35.55 -11.08 -6.36
CA GLU A 519 35.11 -11.61 -7.65
C GLU A 519 36.27 -12.25 -8.43
N ARG A 520 37.45 -11.59 -8.48
CA ARG A 520 38.65 -12.19 -9.07
C ARG A 520 39.04 -13.50 -8.41
N LYS A 521 38.97 -13.57 -7.08
CA LYS A 521 39.26 -14.81 -6.31
C LYS A 521 38.26 -15.92 -6.63
N ILE A 522 36.96 -15.59 -6.68
CA ILE A 522 35.90 -16.53 -7.05
C ILE A 522 36.15 -17.09 -8.45
N ARG A 523 36.39 -16.21 -9.43
CA ARG A 523 36.65 -16.60 -10.82
C ARG A 523 37.88 -17.50 -10.95
N ARG A 524 39.04 -17.06 -10.44
CA ARG A 524 40.30 -17.84 -10.51
C ARG A 524 40.15 -19.24 -9.89
N LYS A 525 39.54 -19.33 -8.70
CA LYS A 525 39.36 -20.63 -8.02
C LYS A 525 38.39 -21.55 -8.75
N THR A 526 37.31 -21.01 -9.30
CA THR A 526 36.32 -21.82 -10.03
C THR A 526 36.86 -22.21 -11.41
N ALA A 527 37.73 -21.39 -12.00
CA ALA A 527 38.44 -21.66 -13.24
C ALA A 527 39.42 -22.82 -13.15
N ALA A 528 40.16 -22.89 -12.06
CA ALA A 528 41.12 -23.97 -11.80
C ALA A 528 40.44 -25.29 -11.38
N ALA A 529 39.13 -25.28 -11.10
CA ALA A 529 38.42 -26.48 -10.68
C ALA A 529 38.10 -27.39 -11.88
N PRO A 530 38.24 -28.73 -11.72
CA PRO A 530 37.93 -29.67 -12.79
C PRO A 530 36.45 -29.58 -13.18
N VAL A 531 36.17 -29.93 -14.43
CA VAL A 531 34.78 -30.03 -14.92
C VAL A 531 34.08 -31.13 -14.16
N ALA A 532 33.01 -30.76 -13.45
CA ALA A 532 32.22 -31.69 -12.65
C ALA A 532 31.16 -32.43 -13.49
N GLY A 533 30.78 -31.87 -14.65
CA GLY A 533 29.81 -32.48 -15.55
C GLY A 533 29.35 -31.53 -16.66
N HIS A 534 28.43 -32.03 -17.49
CA HIS A 534 27.85 -31.28 -18.61
C HIS A 534 26.36 -31.05 -18.40
N PHE A 535 25.89 -29.84 -18.70
CA PHE A 535 24.49 -29.44 -18.58
C PHE A 535 23.99 -28.93 -19.93
N GLU A 536 22.89 -29.50 -20.40
CA GLU A 536 22.22 -29.02 -21.60
C GLU A 536 21.18 -27.96 -21.23
N VAL A 537 21.17 -26.88 -22.01
CA VAL A 537 20.22 -25.79 -21.85
C VAL A 537 19.64 -25.37 -23.18
N GLU A 538 18.34 -25.12 -23.20
CA GLU A 538 17.71 -24.35 -24.26
C GLU A 538 17.95 -22.87 -24.02
N VAL A 539 18.77 -22.27 -24.88
CA VAL A 539 19.01 -20.83 -24.87
C VAL A 539 17.83 -20.15 -25.55
N PRO A 540 17.05 -19.32 -24.82
CA PRO A 540 15.93 -18.62 -25.43
C PRO A 540 16.44 -17.62 -26.48
N PRO A 541 15.59 -17.22 -27.44
CA PRO A 541 15.99 -16.30 -28.50
C PRO A 541 16.51 -14.98 -27.92
N GLY A 542 17.64 -14.52 -28.47
CA GLY A 542 18.34 -13.30 -28.03
C GLY A 542 17.75 -12.01 -28.59
N GLU A 543 18.25 -10.86 -28.11
CA GLU A 543 17.81 -9.52 -28.54
C GLU A 543 18.05 -9.23 -30.04
N HIS A 544 18.91 -10.00 -30.71
CA HIS A 544 19.20 -9.90 -32.14
C HIS A 544 18.63 -11.05 -32.98
N GLY A 545 17.48 -11.62 -32.59
CA GLY A 545 16.78 -12.61 -33.42
C GLY A 545 17.47 -13.97 -33.53
N ALA A 546 18.47 -14.26 -32.68
CA ALA A 546 19.10 -15.58 -32.61
C ALA A 546 18.03 -16.65 -32.34
N ARG A 547 17.97 -17.68 -33.19
CA ARG A 547 17.01 -18.79 -33.03
C ARG A 547 17.23 -19.48 -31.67
N PRO A 548 16.16 -19.98 -31.02
CA PRO A 548 16.30 -20.86 -29.88
C PRO A 548 17.25 -22.00 -30.26
N ARG A 549 18.21 -22.31 -29.39
CA ARG A 549 19.20 -23.36 -29.66
C ARG A 549 19.55 -24.10 -28.38
N ARG A 550 19.94 -25.37 -28.53
CA ARG A 550 20.51 -26.15 -27.43
C ARG A 550 21.99 -25.80 -27.30
N ALA A 551 22.44 -25.57 -26.07
CA ALA A 551 23.84 -25.36 -25.74
C ALA A 551 24.26 -26.40 -24.69
N ARG A 552 25.41 -27.03 -24.91
CA ARG A 552 26.04 -27.93 -23.93
C ARG A 552 27.07 -27.15 -23.13
N LEU A 553 26.86 -27.07 -21.82
CA LEU A 553 27.71 -26.31 -20.89
C LEU A 553 28.56 -27.26 -20.05
N ALA A 554 29.89 -27.12 -20.09
CA ALA A 554 30.77 -27.74 -19.10
C ALA A 554 30.73 -26.92 -17.81
N ALA A 555 30.45 -27.56 -16.68
CA ALA A 555 30.31 -26.89 -15.39
C ALA A 555 31.41 -27.32 -14.41
N SER A 556 32.18 -26.36 -13.92
CA SER A 556 33.11 -26.52 -12.79
C SER A 556 32.49 -25.96 -11.52
N ARG A 557 32.88 -26.49 -10.36
CA ARG A 557 32.38 -26.05 -9.05
C ARG A 557 33.52 -25.81 -8.06
N ALA A 558 33.38 -24.82 -7.18
CA ALA A 558 34.37 -24.53 -6.16
C ALA A 558 33.74 -24.02 -4.86
N LYS A 559 34.31 -24.46 -3.73
CA LYS A 559 34.07 -23.85 -2.42
C LYS A 559 35.02 -22.67 -2.24
N ILE A 560 34.49 -21.48 -2.00
CA ILE A 560 35.27 -20.26 -1.86
C ILE A 560 35.22 -19.77 -0.42
N LEU A 561 36.39 -19.49 0.15
CA LEU A 561 36.53 -18.83 1.43
C LEU A 561 36.95 -17.37 1.21
N LEU A 562 36.06 -16.44 1.54
CA LEU A 562 36.35 -15.01 1.57
C LEU A 562 36.75 -14.59 3.00
N GLY A 563 38.00 -14.18 3.16
CA GLY A 563 38.55 -13.59 4.41
C GLY A 563 38.91 -12.12 4.20
N GLY A 564 39.09 -11.35 5.28
CA GLY A 564 39.57 -9.97 5.21
C GLY A 564 39.99 -9.44 6.59
N PRO A 565 40.74 -8.32 6.66
CA PRO A 565 41.19 -7.76 7.94
C PRO A 565 39.98 -7.41 8.82
N GLY A 566 39.90 -8.01 10.01
CA GLY A 566 38.88 -7.75 11.04
C GLY A 566 37.50 -8.40 10.85
N GLY A 567 37.27 -9.24 9.84
CA GLY A 567 35.96 -9.85 9.57
C GLY A 567 35.93 -11.38 9.70
N ARG A 568 34.84 -11.94 10.26
CA ARG A 568 34.63 -13.41 10.30
C ARG A 568 34.63 -14.00 8.89
N PRO A 569 35.43 -15.06 8.61
CA PRO A 569 35.51 -15.69 7.28
C PRO A 569 34.13 -16.12 6.75
N MET A 570 33.98 -16.06 5.42
CA MET A 570 32.74 -16.38 4.73
C MET A 570 32.94 -17.48 3.71
N THR A 571 32.20 -18.58 3.88
CA THR A 571 32.13 -19.63 2.87
C THR A 571 30.98 -19.35 1.92
N LEU A 572 31.28 -19.42 0.63
CA LEU A 572 30.29 -19.41 -0.44
C LEU A 572 30.64 -20.50 -1.46
N TRP A 573 29.71 -20.82 -2.35
CA TRP A 573 29.91 -21.79 -3.42
C TRP A 573 29.80 -21.12 -4.78
N ALA A 574 30.58 -21.60 -5.74
CA ALA A 574 30.57 -21.07 -7.10
C ALA A 574 30.44 -22.21 -8.11
N VAL A 575 29.67 -21.95 -9.17
CA VAL A 575 29.51 -22.82 -10.34
C VAL A 575 29.84 -22.01 -11.58
N TRP A 576 30.80 -22.46 -12.37
CA TRP A 576 31.14 -21.82 -13.63
C TRP A 576 30.76 -22.74 -14.79
N ALA A 577 29.70 -22.36 -15.50
CA ALA A 577 29.18 -23.10 -16.65
C ALA A 577 29.52 -22.38 -17.95
N ARG A 578 30.20 -23.07 -18.87
CA ARG A 578 30.69 -22.51 -20.14
C ARG A 578 30.32 -23.42 -21.30
N GLU A 579 29.87 -22.81 -22.38
CA GLU A 579 29.58 -23.51 -23.61
C GLU A 579 30.82 -24.12 -24.26
N THR A 580 30.76 -25.41 -24.58
CA THR A 580 31.90 -26.19 -25.07
C THR A 580 32.12 -26.05 -26.56
N ALA A 581 31.07 -25.82 -27.35
CA ALA A 581 31.16 -25.72 -28.81
C ALA A 581 31.66 -24.34 -29.27
N PRO A 582 32.54 -24.26 -30.29
CA PRO A 582 32.82 -23.01 -30.98
C PRO A 582 31.56 -22.54 -31.71
N LEU A 583 31.30 -21.24 -31.67
CA LEU A 583 30.16 -20.62 -32.35
C LEU A 583 30.67 -19.63 -33.40
N PRO A 584 30.11 -19.64 -34.62
CA PRO A 584 30.42 -18.61 -35.62
C PRO A 584 29.96 -17.24 -35.12
N SER A 585 30.69 -16.18 -35.47
CA SER A 585 30.25 -14.80 -35.26
C SER A 585 28.88 -14.59 -35.94
N PRO A 586 27.91 -13.88 -35.34
CA PRO A 586 27.98 -13.03 -34.14
C PRO A 586 27.55 -13.71 -32.83
N PHE A 587 27.48 -15.05 -32.77
CA PHE A 587 26.92 -15.75 -31.61
C PHE A 587 27.89 -15.74 -30.42
N ARG A 588 27.45 -15.16 -29.30
CA ARG A 588 28.20 -15.21 -28.04
C ARG A 588 27.98 -16.54 -27.33
N ARG A 589 29.07 -17.14 -26.84
CA ARG A 589 29.04 -18.34 -25.99
C ARG A 589 28.26 -18.05 -24.71
N VAL A 590 27.51 -19.06 -24.24
CA VAL A 590 26.88 -18.99 -22.92
C VAL A 590 27.95 -19.19 -21.85
N GLU A 591 28.11 -18.20 -20.98
CA GLU A 591 29.01 -18.24 -19.83
C GLU A 591 28.31 -17.70 -18.57
N TRP A 592 28.20 -18.54 -17.55
CA TRP A 592 27.62 -18.21 -16.24
C TRP A 592 28.57 -18.55 -15.11
N LEU A 593 29.09 -17.53 -14.43
CA LEU A 593 29.71 -17.67 -13.11
C LEU A 593 28.65 -17.39 -12.04
N LEU A 594 28.08 -18.46 -11.51
CA LEU A 594 27.05 -18.42 -10.48
C LEU A 594 27.70 -18.51 -9.10
N VAL A 595 27.22 -17.68 -8.17
CA VAL A 595 27.68 -17.60 -6.79
C VAL A 595 26.49 -17.83 -5.88
N SER A 596 26.61 -18.80 -4.97
CA SER A 596 25.51 -19.26 -4.13
C SER A 596 25.86 -19.37 -2.65
N SER A 597 24.85 -19.15 -1.81
CA SER A 597 24.90 -19.49 -0.38
C SER A 597 24.55 -20.95 -0.12
N ALA A 598 23.90 -21.64 -1.06
CA ALA A 598 23.59 -23.06 -0.95
C ALA A 598 24.85 -23.91 -1.20
N PRO A 599 25.05 -25.01 -0.46
CA PRO A 599 26.16 -25.93 -0.70
C PRO A 599 26.14 -26.57 -2.10
N VAL A 600 27.33 -26.73 -2.71
CA VAL A 600 27.51 -27.38 -4.02
C VAL A 600 28.58 -28.48 -3.92
N ARG A 601 28.21 -29.57 -3.27
CA ARG A 601 29.10 -30.70 -2.96
C ARG A 601 29.22 -31.69 -4.12
N SER A 602 28.20 -31.76 -4.98
CA SER A 602 28.12 -32.67 -6.13
C SER A 602 27.86 -31.91 -7.43
N PHE A 603 27.91 -32.62 -8.57
CA PHE A 603 27.43 -32.08 -9.84
C PHE A 603 25.91 -31.92 -9.85
N GLU A 604 25.15 -32.77 -9.16
CA GLU A 604 23.69 -32.64 -9.10
C GLU A 604 23.27 -31.36 -8.35
N ASP A 605 24.01 -30.96 -7.32
CA ASP A 605 23.81 -29.65 -6.67
C ASP A 605 24.04 -28.50 -7.66
N ALA A 606 25.11 -28.59 -8.47
CA ALA A 606 25.43 -27.60 -9.48
C ALA A 606 24.32 -27.56 -10.56
N ARG A 607 23.81 -28.72 -10.96
CA ARG A 607 22.70 -28.87 -11.90
C ARG A 607 21.42 -28.23 -11.37
N ALA A 608 21.12 -28.36 -10.08
CA ALA A 608 19.97 -27.70 -9.45
C ALA A 608 20.08 -26.16 -9.55
N LEU A 609 21.26 -25.59 -9.26
CA LEU A 609 21.49 -24.15 -9.42
C LEU A 609 21.41 -23.69 -10.88
N LEU A 610 21.91 -24.50 -11.83
CA LEU A 610 21.79 -24.20 -13.25
C LEU A 610 20.33 -24.23 -13.73
N LYS A 611 19.52 -25.20 -13.27
CA LYS A 611 18.07 -25.23 -13.53
C LYS A 611 17.38 -23.96 -13.00
N GLN A 612 17.71 -23.53 -11.77
CA GLN A 612 17.20 -22.27 -11.22
C GLN A 612 17.63 -21.05 -12.04
N ARG A 613 18.88 -21.03 -12.52
CA ARG A 613 19.36 -19.96 -13.41
C ARG A 613 18.54 -19.91 -14.71
N VAL A 614 18.28 -21.04 -15.34
CA VAL A 614 17.44 -21.11 -16.55
C VAL A 614 16.03 -20.60 -16.25
N LEU A 615 15.45 -21.03 -15.14
CA LEU A 615 14.13 -20.60 -14.69
C LEU A 615 14.04 -19.08 -14.49
N SER A 616 15.09 -18.46 -13.94
CA SER A 616 15.15 -17.00 -13.74
C SER A 616 15.04 -16.20 -15.04
N LEU A 617 15.45 -16.77 -16.19
CA LEU A 617 15.38 -16.11 -17.49
C LEU A 617 13.94 -15.88 -17.98
N GLN A 618 12.96 -16.60 -17.43
CA GLN A 618 11.54 -16.42 -17.76
C GLN A 618 11.05 -15.00 -17.43
N ASN A 619 11.70 -14.29 -16.51
CA ASN A 619 11.34 -12.90 -16.19
C ASN A 619 11.51 -11.93 -17.38
N ARG A 620 12.33 -12.28 -18.39
CA ARG A 620 12.51 -11.44 -19.59
C ARG A 620 11.20 -11.19 -20.34
N GLY A 621 10.27 -12.15 -20.30
CA GLY A 621 8.94 -12.01 -20.91
C GLY A 621 8.09 -10.93 -20.24
N TRP A 622 8.20 -10.78 -18.92
CA TRP A 622 7.50 -9.74 -18.17
C TRP A 622 7.96 -8.36 -18.56
N GLY A 623 9.26 -8.10 -18.58
CA GLY A 623 9.71 -6.74 -18.87
C GLY A 623 9.49 -6.32 -20.33
N ARG A 624 9.53 -7.24 -21.30
CA ARG A 624 9.09 -6.95 -22.68
C ARG A 624 7.59 -6.62 -22.75
N THR A 625 6.79 -7.22 -21.87
CA THR A 625 5.36 -6.88 -21.75
C THR A 625 5.18 -5.50 -21.13
N LEU A 626 5.97 -5.16 -20.10
CA LEU A 626 5.95 -3.84 -19.47
C LEU A 626 6.33 -2.73 -20.45
N GLU A 627 7.40 -2.90 -21.24
CA GLU A 627 7.82 -1.93 -22.27
C GLU A 627 6.69 -1.61 -23.25
N LYS A 628 5.92 -2.63 -23.67
CA LYS A 628 4.78 -2.45 -24.58
C LYS A 628 3.58 -1.73 -23.97
N ILE A 629 3.46 -1.70 -22.64
CA ILE A 629 2.33 -1.07 -21.95
C ILE A 629 2.74 0.12 -21.08
N CYS A 630 4.01 0.55 -21.19
CA CYS A 630 4.55 1.63 -20.41
C CYS A 630 3.89 2.95 -20.84
N PRO A 631 3.44 3.80 -19.90
CA PRO A 631 2.69 5.01 -20.22
C PRO A 631 3.62 6.22 -20.46
N SER A 632 4.74 6.05 -21.18
CA SER A 632 5.81 7.07 -21.28
C SER A 632 5.35 8.42 -21.84
N ASP A 633 4.33 8.41 -22.70
CA ASP A 633 3.86 9.59 -23.45
C ASP A 633 2.36 9.88 -23.20
N ASP A 634 1.86 9.53 -22.02
CA ASP A 634 0.45 9.67 -21.69
C ASP A 634 0.09 11.11 -21.27
N PRO A 635 -0.86 11.78 -21.95
CA PRO A 635 -1.21 13.18 -21.65
C PRO A 635 -1.87 13.38 -20.28
N VAL A 636 -2.35 12.33 -19.63
CA VAL A 636 -2.91 12.39 -18.27
C VAL A 636 -1.81 12.51 -17.21
N ILE A 637 -0.58 12.12 -17.54
CA ILE A 637 0.55 12.06 -16.64
C ILE A 637 1.32 13.38 -16.69
N GLN A 638 1.26 14.15 -15.60
CA GLN A 638 1.74 15.54 -15.60
C GLN A 638 3.23 15.70 -15.29
N ASP A 639 3.79 14.77 -14.53
CA ASP A 639 5.16 14.85 -14.03
C ASP A 639 5.76 13.46 -13.76
N GLY A 640 7.03 13.43 -13.38
CA GLY A 640 7.76 12.20 -13.11
C GLY A 640 7.22 11.40 -11.92
N ASP A 641 6.60 12.03 -10.91
CA ASP A 641 6.03 11.31 -9.77
C ASP A 641 4.68 10.68 -10.14
N ALA A 642 3.86 11.38 -10.91
CA ALA A 642 2.66 10.82 -11.51
C ALA A 642 3.00 9.61 -12.41
N LEU A 643 4.07 9.70 -13.20
CA LEU A 643 4.52 8.59 -14.05
C LEU A 643 4.96 7.39 -13.22
N LYS A 644 5.70 7.59 -12.12
CA LYS A 644 6.06 6.50 -11.18
C LYS A 644 4.82 5.79 -10.65
N ASN A 645 3.81 6.54 -10.27
CA ASN A 645 2.57 5.99 -9.71
C ASN A 645 1.75 5.22 -10.75
N CYS A 646 1.68 5.72 -11.98
CA CYS A 646 1.04 5.02 -13.11
C CYS A 646 1.81 3.74 -13.47
N LEU A 647 3.15 3.83 -13.53
CA LEU A 647 4.03 2.69 -13.80
C LEU A 647 3.82 1.56 -12.79
N ALA A 648 3.59 1.87 -11.51
CA ALA A 648 3.28 0.86 -10.49
C ALA A 648 2.05 0.01 -10.85
N VAL A 649 1.00 0.64 -11.39
CA VAL A 649 -0.21 -0.07 -11.86
C VAL A 649 0.12 -0.89 -13.11
N CYS A 650 0.85 -0.32 -14.07
CA CYS A 650 1.27 -1.03 -15.29
C CYS A 650 2.16 -2.25 -14.99
N MET A 651 3.04 -2.17 -14.01
CA MET A 651 3.90 -3.30 -13.59
C MET A 651 3.09 -4.52 -13.16
N VAL A 652 2.02 -4.31 -12.39
CA VAL A 652 1.09 -5.37 -11.97
C VAL A 652 0.25 -5.87 -13.15
N ILE A 653 -0.21 -4.99 -14.04
CA ILE A 653 -0.93 -5.41 -15.26
C ILE A 653 -0.03 -6.26 -16.17
N ALA A 654 1.24 -5.87 -16.37
CA ALA A 654 2.22 -6.64 -17.12
C ALA A 654 2.42 -8.03 -16.50
N TRP A 655 2.52 -8.10 -15.16
CA TRP A 655 2.56 -9.37 -14.45
C TRP A 655 1.32 -10.21 -14.75
N ARG A 656 0.13 -9.62 -14.63
CA ARG A 656 -1.14 -10.33 -14.86
C ARG A 656 -1.22 -10.92 -16.27
N ILE A 657 -0.80 -10.17 -17.30
CA ILE A 657 -0.76 -10.66 -18.68
C ILE A 657 0.16 -11.89 -18.78
N CYS A 658 1.35 -11.84 -18.18
CA CYS A 658 2.27 -12.98 -18.17
C CYS A 658 1.73 -14.17 -17.35
N HIS A 659 1.08 -13.91 -16.22
CA HIS A 659 0.49 -14.92 -15.36
C HIS A 659 -0.66 -15.66 -16.08
N LEU A 660 -1.57 -14.93 -16.73
CA LEU A 660 -2.66 -15.53 -17.52
C LEU A 660 -2.13 -16.36 -18.69
N LYS A 661 -1.07 -15.91 -19.38
CA LYS A 661 -0.40 -16.70 -20.43
C LYS A 661 0.19 -17.99 -19.88
N ALA A 662 0.78 -17.95 -18.67
CA ALA A 662 1.35 -19.14 -18.03
C ALA A 662 0.26 -20.14 -17.61
N LEU A 663 -0.88 -19.66 -17.08
CA LEU A 663 -2.03 -20.50 -16.76
C LEU A 663 -2.61 -21.17 -18.00
N GLY A 664 -2.87 -20.40 -19.07
CA GLY A 664 -3.44 -20.94 -20.31
C GLY A 664 -2.58 -22.02 -20.98
N LYS A 665 -1.25 -21.97 -20.82
CA LYS A 665 -0.34 -23.02 -21.30
C LYS A 665 -0.44 -24.32 -20.50
N LYS A 666 -0.73 -24.25 -19.20
CA LYS A 666 -0.77 -25.42 -18.30
C LYS A 666 -2.12 -26.13 -18.31
N THR A 667 -3.18 -25.39 -18.58
CA THR A 667 -4.55 -25.92 -18.59
C THR A 667 -5.24 -25.65 -19.93
N PRO A 668 -4.72 -26.20 -21.04
CA PRO A 668 -5.28 -25.93 -22.38
C PRO A 668 -6.71 -26.48 -22.56
N HIS A 669 -7.08 -27.48 -21.76
CA HIS A 669 -8.35 -28.21 -21.83
C HIS A 669 -9.43 -27.68 -20.86
N ILE A 670 -9.10 -26.74 -19.97
CA ILE A 670 -10.12 -26.15 -19.08
C ILE A 670 -10.93 -25.13 -19.88
N PRO A 671 -12.27 -25.28 -19.97
CA PRO A 671 -13.12 -24.28 -20.61
C PRO A 671 -12.91 -22.92 -19.95
N SER A 672 -12.60 -21.90 -20.74
CA SER A 672 -12.29 -20.54 -20.26
C SER A 672 -13.34 -19.90 -19.34
N GLY A 673 -14.57 -20.45 -19.29
CA GLY A 673 -15.64 -20.06 -18.38
C GLY A 673 -15.40 -20.39 -16.88
N LEU A 674 -14.40 -21.21 -16.54
CA LEU A 674 -13.98 -21.46 -15.14
C LEU A 674 -12.93 -20.44 -14.66
N SER A 675 -12.27 -19.70 -15.56
CA SER A 675 -11.29 -18.67 -15.23
C SER A 675 -11.82 -17.23 -15.37
N PHE A 676 -13.06 -17.06 -15.87
CA PHE A 676 -13.68 -15.75 -16.11
C PHE A 676 -15.19 -15.80 -15.80
N PRO A 677 -15.80 -14.71 -15.28
CA PRO A 677 -17.26 -14.62 -15.12
C PRO A 677 -18.01 -14.86 -16.44
N LYS A 678 -19.17 -15.56 -16.36
CA LYS A 678 -19.98 -16.05 -17.49
C LYS A 678 -20.35 -15.01 -18.57
N THR A 679 -20.25 -13.71 -18.31
CA THR A 679 -20.60 -12.65 -19.26
C THR A 679 -19.47 -12.29 -20.23
N ARG A 680 -18.20 -12.61 -19.94
CA ARG A 680 -17.06 -12.25 -20.81
C ARG A 680 -16.71 -13.31 -21.86
N TRP A 681 -17.05 -14.58 -21.65
CA TRP A 681 -16.67 -15.64 -22.59
C TRP A 681 -17.43 -15.55 -23.92
N ARG A 682 -18.72 -15.16 -23.90
CA ARG A 682 -19.52 -14.99 -25.13
C ARG A 682 -18.88 -14.00 -26.11
N ALA A 683 -18.24 -12.96 -25.59
CA ALA A 683 -17.53 -11.96 -26.39
C ALA A 683 -16.17 -12.47 -26.94
N VAL A 684 -15.48 -13.35 -26.21
CA VAL A 684 -14.21 -13.97 -26.69
C VAL A 684 -14.49 -15.04 -27.73
N GLN A 685 -15.55 -15.84 -27.56
CA GLN A 685 -15.96 -16.83 -28.55
C GLN A 685 -16.44 -16.16 -29.84
N ALA A 686 -17.26 -15.09 -29.74
CA ALA A 686 -17.68 -14.32 -30.91
C ALA A 686 -16.49 -13.70 -31.67
N ARG A 687 -15.40 -13.34 -30.97
CA ARG A 687 -14.20 -12.76 -31.59
C ARG A 687 -13.24 -13.82 -32.14
N ALA A 688 -13.15 -14.99 -31.51
CA ALA A 688 -12.39 -16.13 -32.04
C ALA A 688 -13.06 -16.72 -33.29
N VAL A 689 -14.39 -16.80 -33.32
CA VAL A 689 -15.17 -17.19 -34.51
C VAL A 689 -15.02 -16.16 -35.63
N ARG A 690 -14.92 -14.86 -35.31
CA ARG A 690 -14.64 -13.82 -36.31
C ARG A 690 -13.23 -13.92 -36.89
N VAL A 691 -12.20 -14.18 -36.06
CA VAL A 691 -10.81 -14.35 -36.54
C VAL A 691 -10.63 -15.64 -37.35
N PHE A 692 -11.33 -16.72 -37.00
CA PHE A 692 -11.35 -17.95 -37.82
C PHE A 692 -12.18 -17.79 -39.10
N GLY A 693 -13.28 -17.03 -39.06
CA GLY A 693 -14.08 -16.68 -40.23
C GLY A 693 -13.33 -15.79 -41.21
N ASP A 694 -12.58 -14.80 -40.70
CA ASP A 694 -11.74 -13.90 -41.50
C ASP A 694 -10.57 -14.70 -42.12
N PHE A 695 -9.98 -15.66 -41.40
CA PHE A 695 -8.94 -16.53 -41.96
C PHE A 695 -9.46 -17.44 -43.08
N PHE A 696 -10.68 -17.98 -42.95
CA PHE A 696 -11.32 -18.75 -44.02
C PHE A 696 -11.71 -17.88 -45.22
N GLN A 697 -12.23 -16.67 -45.02
CA GLN A 697 -12.52 -15.75 -46.13
C GLN A 697 -11.25 -15.32 -46.88
N THR A 698 -10.13 -15.13 -46.18
CA THR A 698 -8.87 -14.70 -46.80
C THR A 698 -8.18 -15.85 -47.57
N CYS A 699 -8.38 -17.11 -47.17
CA CYS A 699 -7.83 -18.27 -47.87
C CYS A 699 -8.74 -18.79 -49.01
N PHE A 700 -10.07 -18.73 -48.89
CA PHE A 700 -10.98 -19.28 -49.90
C PHE A 700 -11.14 -18.39 -51.15
N PHE A 701 -10.95 -17.07 -51.02
CA PHE A 701 -11.03 -16.14 -52.17
C PHE A 701 -9.77 -16.06 -53.03
N ARG A 702 -8.67 -16.74 -52.67
CA ARG A 702 -7.44 -16.79 -53.48
C ARG A 702 -7.37 -17.97 -54.46
N THR A 703 -8.32 -18.91 -54.41
CA THR A 703 -8.28 -20.14 -55.24
C THR A 703 -9.55 -20.41 -56.07
N TRP A 704 -10.47 -19.47 -56.21
CA TRP A 704 -11.66 -19.65 -57.07
C TRP A 704 -11.90 -18.45 -57.99
N LYS A 705 -11.47 -18.58 -59.26
CA LYS A 705 -11.91 -17.74 -60.38
C LYS A 705 -13.16 -18.40 -60.99
N GLY A 706 -14.35 -17.84 -60.76
CA GLY A 706 -15.58 -18.32 -61.40
C GLY A 706 -16.85 -17.59 -60.95
N ARG A 707 -17.50 -16.94 -61.91
CA ARG A 707 -18.82 -16.23 -61.98
C ARG A 707 -19.84 -16.43 -60.82
N ALA A 708 -20.29 -15.27 -60.29
CA ALA A 708 -21.54 -14.79 -59.61
C ALA A 708 -22.78 -15.72 -59.38
N PRO A 709 -23.83 -15.31 -58.59
CA PRO A 709 -24.05 -14.05 -57.84
C PRO A 709 -24.45 -14.22 -56.35
N ALA A 710 -24.42 -13.10 -55.65
CA ALA A 710 -24.88 -12.90 -54.28
C ALA A 710 -26.38 -13.24 -54.09
N ALA A 711 -26.67 -14.21 -53.22
CA ALA A 711 -27.94 -14.35 -52.51
C ALA A 711 -27.73 -15.29 -51.32
N VAL A 712 -28.53 -15.09 -50.26
CA VAL A 712 -28.55 -15.87 -49.00
C VAL A 712 -27.55 -15.42 -47.93
N MET A 713 -27.67 -14.15 -47.51
CA MET A 713 -27.48 -13.78 -46.11
C MET A 713 -28.71 -13.01 -45.62
N ALA A 714 -29.72 -13.73 -45.14
CA ALA A 714 -30.72 -13.20 -44.22
C ALA A 714 -31.42 -14.36 -43.48
N ALA A 715 -31.63 -14.14 -42.18
CA ALA A 715 -32.41 -14.94 -41.24
C ALA A 715 -31.79 -16.24 -40.69
N ARG A 716 -31.27 -16.18 -39.45
CA ARG A 716 -31.81 -16.92 -38.27
C ARG A 716 -31.04 -16.55 -36.99
N GLY A 717 -31.77 -16.43 -35.87
CA GLY A 717 -31.36 -15.81 -34.61
C GLY A 717 -30.50 -16.70 -33.68
N PRO A 718 -30.08 -16.17 -32.51
CA PRO A 718 -29.10 -16.81 -31.64
C PRO A 718 -29.76 -17.80 -30.68
N GLY A 719 -29.69 -19.12 -30.97
CA GLY A 719 -30.32 -20.09 -30.07
C GLY A 719 -30.14 -21.58 -30.33
N GLU A 720 -29.40 -22.04 -31.33
CA GLU A 720 -29.29 -23.49 -31.62
C GLU A 720 -27.84 -23.99 -31.52
N ALA A 721 -27.67 -25.15 -30.89
CA ALA A 721 -26.41 -25.85 -30.74
C ALA A 721 -25.97 -26.45 -32.08
N PHE A 722 -24.73 -26.20 -32.50
CA PHE A 722 -24.12 -26.88 -33.64
C PHE A 722 -23.72 -28.31 -33.23
N ASP A 723 -24.45 -29.30 -33.73
CA ASP A 723 -24.07 -30.71 -33.69
C ASP A 723 -23.28 -31.03 -34.98
N PHE A 724 -21.97 -31.26 -34.86
CA PHE A 724 -21.14 -31.66 -36.01
C PHE A 724 -21.30 -33.17 -36.22
N ARG A 725 -22.21 -33.57 -37.12
CA ARG A 725 -22.14 -34.90 -37.75
C ARG A 725 -21.34 -34.82 -39.05
N PRO A 726 -20.35 -35.70 -39.28
CA PRO A 726 -19.62 -35.69 -40.54
C PRO A 726 -20.49 -36.25 -41.67
N CYS A 727 -20.63 -35.48 -42.76
CA CYS A 727 -21.30 -35.92 -43.98
C CYS A 727 -20.34 -36.82 -44.81
N PRO A 728 -20.70 -38.07 -45.12
CA PRO A 728 -19.81 -39.05 -45.73
C PRO A 728 -19.82 -38.94 -47.26
N ARG A 729 -19.35 -37.82 -47.82
CA ARG A 729 -19.07 -37.71 -49.28
C ARG A 729 -17.93 -36.73 -49.52
N LEU A 730 -16.71 -37.11 -49.14
CA LEU A 730 -15.44 -36.56 -49.65
C LEU A 730 -14.27 -37.42 -49.15
N CYS A 731 -14.40 -38.73 -49.30
CA CYS A 731 -13.27 -39.65 -49.29
C CYS A 731 -13.01 -40.06 -50.74
N ARG A 732 -11.98 -39.48 -51.37
CA ARG A 732 -11.19 -40.07 -52.47
C ARG A 732 -10.08 -39.10 -52.87
N GLY A 733 -8.82 -39.53 -52.67
CA GLY A 733 -7.68 -39.03 -53.43
C GLY A 733 -6.46 -38.57 -52.62
N ARG A 734 -5.57 -39.54 -52.29
CA ARG A 734 -4.08 -39.53 -52.34
C ARG A 734 -3.34 -38.23 -51.99
N GLY A 735 -2.30 -38.18 -51.14
CA GLY A 735 -1.48 -39.17 -50.45
C GLY A 735 -0.16 -38.52 -49.97
N ARG A 736 0.38 -39.03 -48.85
CA ARG A 736 1.78 -38.95 -48.34
C ARG A 736 2.49 -37.57 -48.28
N PHE A 737 2.82 -37.10 -47.07
CA PHE A 737 4.13 -37.24 -46.42
C PHE A 737 4.07 -36.77 -44.96
N GLN A 738 4.97 -37.31 -44.14
CA GLN A 738 5.05 -37.32 -42.66
C GLN A 738 5.06 -35.96 -41.97
#